data_AF-A0A0B1TMT1-F1
#
_entry.id   AF-A0A0B1TMT1-F1
#
_cell.length_a   1.000
_cell.length_b   1.000
_cell.length_c   1.000
_cell.angle_alpha   90.00
_cell.angle_beta   90.00
_cell.angle_gamma   90.00
#
_symmetry.space_group_name_H-M   'P 1'
#
loop_
_entity.id
_entity.type
_entity.pdbx_description
1 polymer ?
#
loop_
_entity_poly.entity_id
_entity_poly.type
_entity_poly.pdbx_seq_one_letter_code
_entity_poly.pdbx_strand_id
1 'polypeptide(L)'
;MLSRAPVDVSIRLQNFVKCAPMRLSYLDPLPNVTASLEFVQGEEVIDSTEVSIYSCSLLAADCSSCVYISSLWSCSWCSGRCSHECPQPAQEVVCDRPLITSFSPSSGPTEGGTEVTIHGRDLGSTIEDVKDRVFVAGSRCTVISYEISKKIVCRVEKGTGSGPIRVTIGKTSSRAAESVMLFSFVEVTVFSVYPVFAPVSGGTKITLYGQNLDAGSNATVRIGDVPCGNIIRNSTSSLTCSVMRSSSTKKSSKISVKIDGAVMDVPGVFEFRPDPSISTIYPLISFKSGGRAVTVEGTNFDSVTSARMYFVSSTSPPFEVVSKASSCQIQNATFMFCLTPELLPGLHSRTAYARFPVGFAMENVTSVQNLGHRIQMRVVPDPEFAPFKGIRIHQGDQPLILDGSHLNEAAEPQDYKIYIGSERCYVTLVDSRQLVCTGPQNQPEATDERGNPIAGGLPLVSVTVGRIRSELGLIEYVDPIATLRLWVLVVTALTALCSVLVLLAFLWKKRRAERERDYRKIQMQMEHLESNVRKECKQAFAELQTTMESCGDDEYEGMDVTTFPEFLHRLLWEDSSWTNSTSLYASTLPVTLAQFDALLSSKQFIFSIVETAESEPNMSLGEKSMLSSLLVAVLLRNFQYCTDVVLSLLRAHIAKSVHAGSSDILFRKSDSVVEKMVSKWLTICLYDPISQFQANKYNTLFKALKYQTERGPVDAVTGNARYTINEAKLLREIVDCSYVDCLVTNLDGRGPYTVRAIACDTISQLKQKILDHVFKRTPHSQRPAITSFDLELICPSRGRVLLSDYSGSNSLKGPTKLNTLSHYSITNNSRIAMVPSEKGSSNYRDSLADSGKSSWSSLDRSSPVYPPGRFCHLNSPSRTLTMEKKKKIDESIPKSIPEVYLTRLLTSKGTVQKYIEDFLESVLFLESSIYPPILKRVFDLLEEEAARNGVSDHQLVQQWKSNLYVLRVWVHLIKNPKILLDVSESISQDGNLSVVAQTLVDCFSFSEQSLGAHSPSSRLLFAKEVARLRPLSSDLFRRIRRQPPVSEETFVESLNDVANDLRDCTRSTVALSELLTWVRGNGVRLIEDLRDCTRSTVALSELLTWVRGNGVRLIE
;
A
#
# COMPACT_ATOMS: atom_id res chain seq x y z
N MET A 1 -0.83 -72.33 33.95
CA MET A 1 -0.04 -73.42 34.56
C MET A 1 -0.66 -74.75 34.18
N LEU A 2 -0.04 -75.50 33.27
CA LEU A 2 -0.37 -76.91 33.04
C LEU A 2 0.24 -77.70 34.21
N SER A 3 -0.56 -78.37 35.03
CA SER A 3 -0.05 -79.21 36.11
C SER A 3 0.46 -80.55 35.57
N ARG A 4 1.55 -81.08 36.12
CA ARG A 4 2.00 -82.46 35.91
C ARG A 4 0.89 -83.40 36.41
N ALA A 5 0.09 -83.94 35.50
CA ALA A 5 -0.91 -84.96 35.82
C ALA A 5 -0.35 -86.34 35.43
N PRO A 6 -0.37 -87.35 36.31
CA PRO A 6 0.06 -88.70 35.97
C PRO A 6 -0.91 -89.30 34.93
N VAL A 7 -0.37 -89.88 33.86
CA VAL A 7 -1.13 -90.51 32.78
C VAL A 7 -0.97 -92.02 32.86
N ASP A 8 -2.08 -92.76 32.90
CA ASP A 8 -2.06 -94.22 32.77
C ASP A 8 -1.67 -94.63 31.34
N VAL A 9 -0.61 -95.42 31.23
CA VAL A 9 -0.04 -95.87 29.96
C VAL A 9 -0.38 -97.35 29.76
N SER A 10 -1.12 -97.68 28.71
CA SER A 10 -1.33 -99.06 28.29
C SER A 10 -0.24 -99.47 27.30
N ILE A 11 0.63 -100.40 27.69
CA ILE A 11 1.68 -100.94 26.84
C ILE A 11 1.09 -102.02 25.92
N ARG A 12 1.16 -101.82 24.60
CA ARG A 12 0.93 -102.90 23.62
C ARG A 12 2.23 -103.15 22.84
N LEU A 13 2.63 -104.43 22.84
CA LEU A 13 3.71 -105.10 22.10
C LEU A 13 4.52 -104.27 21.08
N GLN A 14 5.81 -104.10 21.41
CA GLN A 14 7.00 -103.91 20.56
C GLN A 14 7.01 -102.76 19.53
N ASN A 15 6.82 -101.51 19.98
CA ASN A 15 7.62 -100.31 19.60
C ASN A 15 6.84 -98.97 19.69
N PHE A 16 5.58 -98.96 20.14
CA PHE A 16 4.81 -97.72 20.30
C PHE A 16 4.06 -97.67 21.64
N VAL A 17 4.14 -96.52 22.32
CA VAL A 17 3.42 -96.23 23.56
C VAL A 17 2.16 -95.43 23.21
N LYS A 18 0.97 -95.93 23.59
CA LYS A 18 -0.30 -95.21 23.38
C LYS A 18 -0.86 -94.73 24.71
N CYS A 19 -0.92 -93.42 24.91
CA CYS A 19 -1.56 -92.80 26.06
C CYS A 19 -3.08 -92.97 26.01
N ALA A 20 -3.71 -93.10 27.18
CA ALA A 20 -5.17 -93.06 27.30
C ALA A 20 -5.71 -91.65 26.91
N PRO A 21 -6.97 -91.52 26.48
CA PRO A 21 -7.58 -90.23 26.18
C PRO A 21 -7.53 -89.31 27.40
N MET A 22 -6.92 -88.13 27.26
CA MET A 22 -6.72 -87.18 28.35
C MET A 22 -7.37 -85.83 28.00
N ARG A 23 -8.08 -85.24 28.96
CA ARG A 23 -8.61 -83.87 28.85
C ARG A 23 -7.60 -82.90 29.46
N LEU A 24 -7.03 -82.03 28.64
CA LEU A 24 -6.12 -80.96 29.06
C LEU A 24 -6.87 -79.63 29.07
N SER A 25 -6.71 -78.84 30.13
CA SER A 25 -7.26 -77.49 30.23
C SER A 25 -6.12 -76.48 30.44
N TYR A 26 -6.26 -75.31 29.83
CA TYR A 26 -5.33 -74.19 30.00
C TYR A 26 -6.13 -72.93 30.34
N LEU A 27 -5.53 -72.06 31.15
CA LEU A 27 -6.19 -70.87 31.72
C LEU A 27 -6.04 -69.62 30.86
N ASP A 28 -5.13 -69.64 29.88
CA ASP A 28 -4.84 -68.47 29.05
C ASP A 28 -5.93 -68.25 27.99
N PRO A 29 -6.33 -67.01 27.69
CA PRO A 29 -7.35 -66.68 26.69
C PRO A 29 -6.84 -66.85 25.24
N LEU A 30 -5.87 -67.73 25.02
CA LEU A 30 -5.29 -68.00 23.70
C LEU A 30 -6.15 -69.05 22.97
N PRO A 31 -6.35 -68.93 21.64
CA PRO A 31 -7.19 -69.87 20.90
C PRO A 31 -6.56 -71.27 20.75
N ASN A 32 -5.22 -71.33 20.71
CA ASN A 32 -4.42 -72.54 20.76
C ASN A 32 -3.07 -72.27 21.46
N VAL A 33 -2.48 -73.31 22.05
CA VAL A 33 -1.17 -73.28 22.71
C VAL A 33 -0.46 -74.57 22.36
N THR A 34 0.78 -74.46 21.89
CA THR A 34 1.69 -75.60 21.74
C THR A 34 2.33 -75.90 23.09
N ALA A 35 2.10 -77.10 23.61
CA ALA A 35 2.70 -77.60 24.84
C ALA A 35 3.61 -78.79 24.51
N SER A 36 4.81 -78.82 25.08
CA SER A 36 5.67 -80.00 25.02
C SER A 36 5.18 -81.04 26.03
N LEU A 37 4.83 -82.23 25.53
CA LEU A 37 4.62 -83.42 26.33
C LEU A 37 5.93 -84.20 26.39
N GLU A 38 6.49 -84.30 27.58
CA GLU A 38 7.66 -85.12 27.87
C GLU A 38 7.21 -86.46 28.43
N PHE A 39 7.65 -87.54 27.80
CA PHE A 39 7.53 -88.89 28.34
C PHE A 39 8.71 -89.13 29.27
N VAL A 40 8.43 -89.26 30.58
CA VAL A 40 9.44 -89.40 31.62
C VAL A 40 9.35 -90.76 32.31
N GLN A 41 10.50 -91.35 32.66
CA GLN A 41 10.59 -92.51 33.53
C GLN A 41 11.45 -92.13 34.75
N GLY A 42 10.79 -91.89 35.90
CA GLY A 42 11.45 -91.29 37.05
C GLY A 42 11.71 -89.80 36.83
N GLU A 43 12.99 -89.38 36.80
CA GLU A 43 13.40 -88.00 36.48
C GLU A 43 14.03 -87.83 35.08
N GLU A 44 14.23 -88.92 34.32
CA GLU A 44 14.80 -88.87 32.97
C GLU A 44 13.70 -88.73 31.91
N VAL A 45 13.87 -87.77 30.99
CA VAL A 45 13.00 -87.58 29.81
C VAL A 45 13.45 -88.57 28.73
N ILE A 46 12.58 -89.54 28.42
CA ILE A 46 12.81 -90.57 27.39
C ILE A 46 12.53 -90.01 26.00
N ASP A 47 11.45 -89.25 25.86
CA ASP A 47 11.02 -88.68 24.58
C ASP A 47 10.21 -87.40 24.81
N SER A 48 10.17 -86.51 23.84
CA SER A 48 9.41 -85.27 23.91
C SER A 48 8.66 -85.03 22.61
N THR A 49 7.38 -84.71 22.69
CA THR A 49 6.55 -84.38 21.53
C THR A 49 5.77 -83.10 21.78
N GLU A 50 5.55 -82.29 20.76
CA GLU A 50 4.74 -81.09 20.87
C GLU A 50 3.28 -81.41 20.55
N VAL A 51 2.36 -81.00 21.41
CA VAL A 51 0.92 -81.09 21.18
C VAL A 51 0.29 -79.71 21.17
N SER A 52 -0.65 -79.51 20.24
CA SER A 52 -1.44 -78.28 20.19
C SER A 52 -2.71 -78.48 21.00
N ILE A 53 -2.84 -77.76 22.11
CA ILE A 53 -4.06 -77.65 22.91
C ILE A 53 -4.86 -76.49 22.35
N TYR A 54 -6.14 -76.68 22.08
CA TYR A 54 -6.97 -75.66 21.46
C TYR A 54 -8.40 -75.66 22.01
N SER A 55 -9.08 -74.53 21.84
CA SER A 55 -10.48 -74.38 22.22
C SER A 55 -11.31 -73.96 21.00
N CYS A 56 -12.23 -74.83 20.56
CA CYS A 56 -13.11 -74.56 19.42
C CYS A 56 -13.87 -73.23 19.56
N SER A 57 -14.31 -72.88 20.78
CA SER A 57 -15.06 -71.64 21.05
C SER A 57 -14.22 -70.37 20.97
N LEU A 58 -12.90 -70.49 21.13
CA LEU A 58 -11.96 -69.37 20.97
C LEU A 58 -11.37 -69.32 19.55
N LEU A 59 -11.26 -70.46 18.86
CA LEU A 59 -10.82 -70.54 17.47
C LEU A 59 -11.85 -69.96 16.49
N ALA A 60 -13.14 -70.14 16.76
CA ALA A 60 -14.23 -69.62 15.95
C ALA A 60 -15.35 -69.06 16.81
N ALA A 61 -15.68 -67.78 16.58
CA ALA A 61 -16.75 -67.08 17.28
C ALA A 61 -18.13 -67.22 16.60
N ASP A 62 -18.15 -67.65 15.34
CA ASP A 62 -19.34 -67.73 14.49
C ASP A 62 -19.35 -69.01 13.65
N CYS A 63 -20.54 -69.34 13.12
CA CYS A 63 -20.81 -70.65 12.53
C CYS A 63 -19.95 -70.90 11.30
N SER A 64 -19.82 -69.93 10.40
CA SER A 64 -19.09 -70.14 9.14
C SER A 64 -17.57 -70.25 9.36
N SER A 65 -17.02 -69.56 10.37
CA SER A 65 -15.65 -69.79 10.83
C SER A 65 -15.48 -71.18 11.44
N CYS A 66 -16.46 -71.65 12.23
CA CYS A 66 -16.45 -72.98 12.84
C CYS A 66 -16.49 -74.10 11.79
N VAL A 67 -17.33 -73.93 10.76
CA VAL A 67 -17.42 -74.84 9.62
C VAL A 67 -16.10 -74.88 8.85
N TYR A 68 -15.45 -73.74 8.63
CA TYR A 68 -14.13 -73.71 7.99
C TYR A 68 -13.07 -74.50 8.78
N ILE A 69 -12.95 -74.26 10.09
CA ILE A 69 -11.96 -74.94 10.94
C ILE A 69 -12.32 -76.40 11.24
N SER A 70 -13.54 -76.86 10.93
CA SER A 70 -14.00 -78.22 11.23
C SER A 70 -13.12 -79.29 10.61
N SER A 71 -12.64 -79.06 9.39
CA SER A 71 -11.72 -79.95 8.67
C SER A 71 -10.32 -80.02 9.28
N LEU A 72 -9.93 -78.99 10.03
CA LEU A 72 -8.59 -78.83 10.61
C LEU A 72 -8.53 -79.27 12.08
N TRP A 73 -9.59 -79.02 12.85
CA TRP A 73 -9.60 -79.16 14.32
C TRP A 73 -10.77 -80.00 14.87
N SER A 74 -11.52 -80.69 13.99
CA SER A 74 -12.67 -81.54 14.36
C SER A 74 -13.76 -80.83 15.18
N CYS A 75 -13.87 -79.51 15.05
CA CYS A 75 -14.90 -78.70 15.69
C CYS A 75 -16.21 -78.72 14.87
N SER A 76 -17.36 -78.61 15.54
CA SER A 76 -18.68 -78.48 14.90
C SER A 76 -19.49 -77.38 15.59
N TRP A 77 -20.47 -76.80 14.90
CA TRP A 77 -21.29 -75.71 15.43
C TRP A 77 -22.61 -76.26 15.99
N CYS A 78 -22.86 -76.03 17.28
CA CYS A 78 -24.12 -76.41 17.92
C CYS A 78 -24.43 -75.49 19.11
N SER A 79 -25.72 -75.33 19.42
CA SER A 79 -26.17 -74.50 20.57
C SER A 79 -25.63 -73.07 20.57
N GLY A 80 -25.42 -72.47 19.38
CA GLY A 80 -24.92 -71.11 19.21
C GLY A 80 -23.43 -70.89 19.49
N ARG A 81 -22.63 -71.96 19.60
CA ARG A 81 -21.17 -71.87 19.80
C ARG A 81 -20.42 -72.97 19.04
N CYS A 82 -19.13 -72.75 18.78
CA CYS A 82 -18.25 -73.77 18.20
C CYS A 82 -17.75 -74.73 19.31
N SER A 83 -18.00 -76.03 19.16
CA SER A 83 -17.72 -77.05 20.19
C SER A 83 -17.26 -78.37 19.56
N HIS A 84 -16.51 -79.16 20.31
CA HIS A 84 -16.17 -80.54 19.92
C HIS A 84 -17.30 -81.52 20.29
N GLU A 85 -18.13 -81.16 21.27
CA GLU A 85 -19.24 -81.99 21.78
C GLU A 85 -20.55 -81.62 21.08
N CYS A 86 -20.63 -81.87 19.77
CA CYS A 86 -21.86 -81.66 19.01
C CYS A 86 -22.46 -83.00 18.54
N PRO A 87 -23.81 -83.16 18.60
CA PRO A 87 -24.47 -84.39 18.19
C PRO A 87 -24.52 -84.59 16.67
N GLN A 88 -24.29 -83.54 15.87
CA GLN A 88 -24.29 -83.58 14.40
C GLN A 88 -22.88 -83.37 13.83
N PRO A 89 -22.51 -84.11 12.76
CA PRO A 89 -21.25 -83.92 12.06
C PRO A 89 -21.19 -82.57 11.35
N ALA A 90 -19.99 -81.97 11.27
CA ALA A 90 -19.79 -80.63 10.72
C ALA A 90 -20.27 -80.44 9.27
N GLN A 91 -20.38 -81.52 8.49
CA GLN A 91 -20.85 -81.50 7.09
C GLN A 91 -22.35 -81.27 6.92
N GLU A 92 -23.16 -81.47 7.96
CA GLU A 92 -24.61 -81.24 7.93
C GLU A 92 -25.03 -79.89 8.53
N VAL A 93 -24.07 -79.12 9.04
CA VAL A 93 -24.34 -77.84 9.71
C VAL A 93 -24.67 -76.76 8.67
N VAL A 94 -25.93 -76.32 8.65
CA VAL A 94 -26.36 -75.14 7.91
C VAL A 94 -26.38 -73.94 8.86
N CYS A 95 -25.43 -73.04 8.68
CA CYS A 95 -25.35 -71.81 9.46
C CYS A 95 -26.55 -70.87 9.19
N ASP A 96 -26.83 -69.98 10.14
CA ASP A 96 -27.93 -69.01 10.05
C ASP A 96 -27.74 -67.99 8.92
N ARG A 97 -28.70 -67.05 8.76
CA ARG A 97 -28.59 -66.00 7.74
C ARG A 97 -27.36 -65.12 8.02
N PRO A 98 -26.55 -64.82 7.00
CA PRO A 98 -25.41 -63.91 7.15
C PRO A 98 -25.88 -62.52 7.61
N LEU A 99 -24.99 -61.79 8.28
CA LEU A 99 -25.27 -60.43 8.75
C LEU A 99 -24.16 -59.48 8.32
N ILE A 100 -24.53 -58.38 7.67
CA ILE A 100 -23.61 -57.26 7.39
C ILE A 100 -23.70 -56.29 8.55
N THR A 101 -22.57 -56.05 9.24
CA THR A 101 -22.51 -55.15 10.39
C THR A 101 -22.19 -53.71 9.97
N SER A 102 -21.30 -53.53 9.00
CA SER A 102 -20.91 -52.22 8.48
C SER A 102 -20.20 -52.36 7.13
N PHE A 103 -20.06 -51.25 6.41
CA PHE A 103 -19.23 -51.18 5.22
C PHE A 103 -18.64 -49.79 5.05
N SER A 104 -17.54 -49.69 4.30
CA SER A 104 -16.88 -48.42 3.98
C SER A 104 -16.17 -48.52 2.62
N PRO A 105 -16.20 -47.48 1.77
CA PRO A 105 -16.93 -46.21 1.93
C PRO A 105 -18.45 -46.35 1.71
N SER A 106 -19.22 -45.35 2.12
CA SER A 106 -20.70 -45.32 1.99
C SER A 106 -21.21 -44.78 0.64
N SER A 107 -20.32 -44.19 -0.16
CA SER A 107 -20.64 -43.63 -1.48
C SER A 107 -19.48 -43.82 -2.46
N GLY A 108 -19.79 -43.79 -3.75
CA GLY A 108 -18.80 -43.89 -4.83
C GLY A 108 -19.30 -43.27 -6.14
N PRO A 109 -18.41 -42.95 -7.09
CA PRO A 109 -18.77 -42.40 -8.39
C PRO A 109 -19.65 -43.35 -9.22
N THR A 110 -20.52 -42.77 -10.05
CA THR A 110 -21.41 -43.53 -10.95
C THR A 110 -20.68 -44.42 -11.97
N GLU A 111 -19.45 -44.06 -12.30
CA GLU A 111 -18.54 -44.78 -13.20
C GLU A 111 -18.00 -46.07 -12.58
N GLY A 112 -18.15 -46.24 -11.25
CA GLY A 112 -17.65 -47.38 -10.51
C GLY A 112 -16.15 -47.33 -10.22
N GLY A 113 -15.59 -48.49 -9.88
CA GLY A 113 -14.18 -48.65 -9.49
C GLY A 113 -13.92 -48.52 -7.99
N THR A 114 -14.94 -48.18 -7.19
CA THR A 114 -14.82 -48.07 -5.74
C THR A 114 -14.57 -49.42 -5.08
N GLU A 115 -13.56 -49.48 -4.23
CA GLU A 115 -13.27 -50.65 -3.40
C GLU A 115 -14.03 -50.53 -2.09
N VAL A 116 -15.05 -51.36 -1.93
CA VAL A 116 -15.89 -51.40 -0.73
C VAL A 116 -15.44 -52.54 0.17
N THR A 117 -15.18 -52.20 1.43
CA THR A 117 -14.91 -53.15 2.51
C THR A 117 -16.20 -53.41 3.26
N ILE A 118 -16.67 -54.65 3.24
CA ILE A 118 -17.90 -55.12 3.89
C ILE A 118 -17.50 -55.95 5.11
N HIS A 119 -17.98 -55.57 6.28
CA HIS A 119 -17.80 -56.31 7.53
C HIS A 119 -19.10 -57.01 7.94
N GLY A 120 -18.96 -58.20 8.51
CA GLY A 120 -20.12 -58.98 8.90
C GLY A 120 -19.78 -60.21 9.74
N ARG A 121 -20.79 -61.07 9.89
CA ARG A 121 -20.70 -62.39 10.47
C ARG A 121 -21.35 -63.39 9.53
N ASP A 122 -20.84 -64.62 9.55
CA ASP A 122 -21.32 -65.71 8.70
C ASP A 122 -21.26 -65.42 7.19
N LEU A 123 -20.29 -64.60 6.75
CA LEU A 123 -20.10 -64.20 5.34
C LEU A 123 -19.49 -65.30 4.46
N GLY A 124 -19.81 -66.58 4.72
CA GLY A 124 -19.30 -67.75 4.00
C GLY A 124 -18.11 -68.43 4.69
N SER A 125 -17.79 -69.63 4.20
CA SER A 125 -16.69 -70.47 4.71
C SER A 125 -15.52 -70.54 3.73
N THR A 126 -15.78 -70.30 2.44
CA THR A 126 -14.79 -70.29 1.36
C THR A 126 -15.02 -69.08 0.45
N ILE A 127 -14.01 -68.69 -0.33
CA ILE A 127 -14.13 -67.56 -1.27
C ILE A 127 -15.12 -67.88 -2.41
N GLU A 128 -15.24 -69.15 -2.79
CA GLU A 128 -16.20 -69.64 -3.78
C GLU A 128 -17.66 -69.42 -3.38
N ASP A 129 -17.93 -69.35 -2.06
CA ASP A 129 -19.26 -69.09 -1.53
C ASP A 129 -19.76 -67.68 -1.86
N VAL A 130 -18.86 -66.71 -2.06
CA VAL A 130 -19.18 -65.29 -2.27
C VAL A 130 -18.78 -64.78 -3.66
N LYS A 131 -17.88 -65.49 -4.36
CA LYS A 131 -17.40 -65.10 -5.69
C LYS A 131 -18.56 -64.89 -6.65
N ASP A 132 -18.58 -63.74 -7.32
CA ASP A 132 -19.63 -63.32 -8.27
C ASP A 132 -21.06 -63.18 -7.68
N ARG A 133 -21.20 -63.14 -6.34
CA ARG A 133 -22.50 -63.10 -5.63
C ARG A 133 -22.66 -61.89 -4.72
N VAL A 134 -21.79 -60.88 -4.86
CA VAL A 134 -21.84 -59.63 -4.11
C VAL A 134 -22.33 -58.52 -5.02
N PHE A 135 -23.39 -57.83 -4.59
CA PHE A 135 -23.98 -56.69 -5.29
C PHE A 135 -24.05 -55.48 -4.36
N VAL A 136 -23.69 -54.32 -4.86
CA VAL A 136 -23.72 -53.04 -4.12
C VAL A 136 -24.68 -52.12 -4.85
N ALA A 137 -25.80 -51.78 -4.20
CA ALA A 137 -26.88 -50.98 -4.79
C ALA A 137 -27.30 -51.49 -6.20
N GLY A 138 -27.41 -52.81 -6.35
CA GLY A 138 -27.77 -53.47 -7.61
C GLY A 138 -26.63 -53.67 -8.62
N SER A 139 -25.45 -53.07 -8.40
CA SER A 139 -24.29 -53.22 -9.29
C SER A 139 -23.38 -54.36 -8.83
N ARG A 140 -22.77 -55.08 -9.77
CA ARG A 140 -21.90 -56.23 -9.48
C ARG A 140 -20.62 -55.77 -8.76
N CYS A 141 -20.19 -56.51 -7.74
CA CYS A 141 -18.96 -56.24 -7.01
C CYS A 141 -17.99 -57.43 -7.13
N THR A 142 -16.82 -57.21 -7.73
CA THR A 142 -15.79 -58.23 -7.93
C THR A 142 -14.92 -58.38 -6.69
N VAL A 143 -14.93 -59.55 -6.06
CA VAL A 143 -14.19 -59.80 -4.80
C VAL A 143 -12.67 -59.77 -5.06
N ILE A 144 -11.96 -58.91 -4.34
CA ILE A 144 -10.51 -58.71 -4.40
C ILE A 144 -9.82 -59.49 -3.28
N SER A 145 -10.35 -59.38 -2.07
CA SER A 145 -9.81 -60.00 -0.86
C SER A 145 -10.94 -60.46 0.05
N TYR A 146 -10.72 -61.56 0.76
CA TYR A 146 -11.72 -62.22 1.58
C TYR A 146 -11.09 -62.72 2.88
N GLU A 147 -11.65 -62.31 4.02
CA GLU A 147 -11.36 -62.89 5.32
C GLU A 147 -12.57 -63.71 5.76
N ILE A 148 -12.33 -64.99 6.03
CA ILE A 148 -13.34 -66.02 6.28
C ILE A 148 -14.36 -65.52 7.30
N SER A 149 -15.63 -65.58 6.92
CA SER A 149 -16.81 -65.17 7.70
C SER A 149 -16.91 -63.70 8.11
N LYS A 150 -15.81 -62.93 8.07
CA LYS A 150 -15.70 -61.63 8.74
C LYS A 150 -15.69 -60.43 7.79
N LYS A 151 -15.04 -60.53 6.63
CA LYS A 151 -14.78 -59.37 5.78
C LYS A 151 -14.67 -59.72 4.31
N ILE A 152 -15.30 -58.92 3.46
CA ILE A 152 -15.18 -58.99 2.00
C ILE A 152 -14.70 -57.63 1.51
N VAL A 153 -13.64 -57.60 0.71
CA VAL A 153 -13.22 -56.40 -0.04
C VAL A 153 -13.52 -56.66 -1.51
N CYS A 154 -14.32 -55.81 -2.13
CA CYS A 154 -14.72 -55.98 -3.53
C CYS A 154 -14.70 -54.65 -4.29
N ARG A 155 -14.45 -54.70 -5.60
CA ARG A 155 -14.49 -53.54 -6.51
C ARG A 155 -15.84 -53.48 -7.20
N VAL A 156 -16.57 -52.38 -6.97
CA VAL A 156 -17.90 -52.16 -7.52
C VAL A 156 -17.80 -51.70 -8.97
N GLU A 157 -18.64 -52.25 -9.85
CA GLU A 157 -18.78 -51.79 -11.24
C GLU A 157 -19.61 -50.49 -11.33
N LYS A 158 -19.84 -49.99 -12.55
CA LYS A 158 -20.68 -48.80 -12.78
C LYS A 158 -22.11 -49.00 -12.27
N GLY A 159 -22.71 -47.94 -11.72
CA GLY A 159 -24.03 -48.00 -11.09
C GLY A 159 -24.69 -46.64 -10.92
N THR A 160 -25.97 -46.65 -10.56
CA THR A 160 -26.79 -45.43 -10.38
C THR A 160 -27.76 -45.59 -9.21
N GLY A 161 -28.00 -44.49 -8.49
CA GLY A 161 -28.94 -44.45 -7.37
C GLY A 161 -28.35 -44.97 -6.06
N SER A 162 -29.23 -45.17 -5.07
CA SER A 162 -28.86 -45.66 -3.74
C SER A 162 -29.57 -46.98 -3.45
N GLY A 163 -28.87 -47.90 -2.79
CA GLY A 163 -29.43 -49.22 -2.46
C GLY A 163 -28.57 -49.98 -1.45
N PRO A 164 -29.09 -51.09 -0.88
CA PRO A 164 -28.36 -51.90 0.07
C PRO A 164 -27.24 -52.70 -0.62
N ILE A 165 -26.26 -53.12 0.17
CA ILE A 165 -25.29 -54.15 -0.21
C ILE A 165 -25.93 -55.50 0.04
N ARG A 166 -25.99 -56.35 -1.00
CA ARG A 166 -26.52 -57.70 -0.94
C ARG A 166 -25.42 -58.72 -1.16
N VAL A 167 -25.25 -59.62 -0.19
CA VAL A 167 -24.29 -60.73 -0.24
C VAL A 167 -25.08 -62.04 -0.18
N THR A 168 -24.93 -62.90 -1.20
CA THR A 168 -25.54 -64.23 -1.23
C THR A 168 -24.49 -65.31 -1.05
N ILE A 169 -24.68 -66.22 -0.09
CA ILE A 169 -23.72 -67.25 0.29
C ILE A 169 -24.14 -68.60 -0.30
N GLY A 170 -23.24 -69.24 -1.05
CA GLY A 170 -23.44 -70.58 -1.61
C GLY A 170 -24.36 -70.62 -2.85
N LYS A 171 -24.72 -71.83 -3.29
CA LYS A 171 -25.45 -72.07 -4.56
C LYS A 171 -26.95 -71.75 -4.51
N THR A 172 -27.56 -71.75 -3.34
CA THR A 172 -28.99 -71.50 -3.13
C THR A 172 -29.22 -70.07 -2.65
N SER A 173 -30.23 -69.38 -3.18
CA SER A 173 -30.60 -68.00 -2.82
C SER A 173 -31.19 -67.84 -1.40
N SER A 174 -31.27 -68.92 -0.62
CA SER A 174 -31.86 -68.96 0.73
C SER A 174 -31.00 -68.26 1.80
N ARG A 175 -29.70 -68.05 1.56
CA ARG A 175 -28.77 -67.42 2.50
C ARG A 175 -28.23 -66.10 1.93
N ALA A 176 -29.01 -65.03 2.10
CA ALA A 176 -28.63 -63.69 1.69
C ALA A 176 -28.65 -62.72 2.87
N ALA A 177 -27.71 -61.78 2.88
CA ALA A 177 -27.67 -60.63 3.79
C ALA A 177 -27.88 -59.36 2.98
N GLU A 178 -28.63 -58.42 3.53
CA GLU A 178 -28.73 -57.05 3.04
C GLU A 178 -28.26 -56.09 4.13
N SER A 179 -27.50 -55.07 3.74
CA SER A 179 -27.07 -54.03 4.67
C SER A 179 -28.22 -53.12 5.06
N VAL A 180 -28.27 -52.70 6.32
CA VAL A 180 -29.26 -51.71 6.81
C VAL A 180 -28.97 -50.33 6.23
N MET A 181 -27.69 -49.95 6.16
CA MET A 181 -27.26 -48.71 5.52
C MET A 181 -27.23 -48.86 4.00
N LEU A 182 -27.52 -47.77 3.29
CA LEU A 182 -27.50 -47.73 1.83
C LEU A 182 -26.14 -47.25 1.33
N PHE A 183 -25.64 -47.89 0.27
CA PHE A 183 -24.57 -47.35 -0.55
C PHE A 183 -25.17 -46.43 -1.61
N SER A 184 -24.54 -45.29 -1.88
CA SER A 184 -25.03 -44.31 -2.86
C SER A 184 -24.03 -44.07 -3.99
N PHE A 185 -24.48 -44.25 -5.23
CA PHE A 185 -23.76 -43.77 -6.41
C PHE A 185 -24.02 -42.28 -6.59
N VAL A 186 -22.95 -41.49 -6.59
CA VAL A 186 -23.01 -40.03 -6.64
C VAL A 186 -22.16 -39.50 -7.79
N GLU A 187 -22.61 -38.39 -8.39
CA GLU A 187 -21.79 -37.66 -9.36
C GLU A 187 -20.79 -36.79 -8.60
N VAL A 188 -19.51 -36.91 -8.93
CA VAL A 188 -18.42 -36.16 -8.30
C VAL A 188 -18.03 -35.00 -9.21
N THR A 189 -17.96 -33.79 -8.67
CA THR A 189 -17.63 -32.59 -9.44
C THR A 189 -16.65 -31.70 -8.69
N VAL A 190 -15.77 -31.03 -9.43
CA VAL A 190 -14.81 -30.05 -8.88
C VAL A 190 -15.04 -28.71 -9.55
N PHE A 191 -15.31 -27.67 -8.77
CA PHE A 191 -15.66 -26.34 -9.25
C PHE A 191 -14.47 -25.38 -9.27
N SER A 192 -13.56 -25.48 -8.31
CA SER A 192 -12.44 -24.54 -8.18
C SER A 192 -11.29 -25.09 -7.35
N VAL A 193 -10.16 -24.39 -7.39
CA VAL A 193 -8.94 -24.71 -6.64
C VAL A 193 -8.36 -23.43 -6.02
N TYR A 194 -7.79 -23.53 -4.81
CA TYR A 194 -7.08 -22.43 -4.19
C TYR A 194 -5.90 -22.93 -3.33
N PRO A 195 -4.71 -22.31 -3.39
CA PRO A 195 -4.28 -21.30 -4.37
C PRO A 195 -4.14 -21.86 -5.80
N VAL A 196 -4.03 -20.98 -6.80
CA VAL A 196 -3.83 -21.32 -8.24
C VAL A 196 -2.36 -21.23 -8.69
N PHE A 197 -1.42 -21.16 -7.74
CA PHE A 197 0.00 -21.06 -8.03
C PHE A 197 0.85 -21.78 -6.97
N ALA A 198 2.07 -22.14 -7.35
CA ALA A 198 3.09 -22.74 -6.47
C ALA A 198 4.51 -22.37 -6.93
N PRO A 199 5.52 -22.37 -6.04
CA PRO A 199 6.91 -22.28 -6.45
C PRO A 199 7.34 -23.58 -7.17
N VAL A 200 8.37 -23.53 -8.02
CA VAL A 200 8.90 -24.71 -8.73
C VAL A 200 9.31 -25.81 -7.75
N SER A 201 9.82 -25.45 -6.58
CA SER A 201 10.17 -26.41 -5.53
C SER A 201 8.97 -27.18 -4.94
N GLY A 202 7.74 -26.70 -5.15
CA GLY A 202 6.51 -27.31 -4.63
C GLY A 202 6.35 -27.15 -3.12
N GLY A 203 5.50 -28.00 -2.53
CA GLY A 203 5.15 -27.98 -1.11
C GLY A 203 3.89 -27.16 -0.79
N THR A 204 3.36 -26.41 -1.75
CA THR A 204 2.09 -25.68 -1.61
C THR A 204 0.95 -26.65 -1.33
N LYS A 205 0.17 -26.38 -0.29
CA LYS A 205 -1.06 -27.11 -0.01
C LYS A 205 -2.20 -26.45 -0.78
N ILE A 206 -2.79 -27.17 -1.73
CA ILE A 206 -3.92 -26.71 -2.52
C ILE A 206 -5.20 -27.39 -2.04
N THR A 207 -6.29 -26.63 -2.02
CA THR A 207 -7.63 -27.10 -1.68
C THR A 207 -8.50 -27.05 -2.93
N LEU A 208 -9.04 -28.20 -3.30
CA LEU A 208 -10.02 -28.37 -4.35
C LEU A 208 -11.42 -28.28 -3.72
N TYR A 209 -12.28 -27.45 -4.30
CA TYR A 209 -13.67 -27.27 -3.88
C TYR A 209 -14.61 -27.90 -4.90
N GLY A 210 -15.61 -28.63 -4.43
CA GLY A 210 -16.47 -29.44 -5.28
C GLY A 210 -17.67 -30.02 -4.55
N GLN A 211 -18.22 -31.08 -5.11
CA GLN A 211 -19.33 -31.85 -4.54
C GLN A 211 -19.00 -33.34 -4.55
N ASN A 212 -19.34 -34.02 -3.46
CA ASN A 212 -19.11 -35.45 -3.23
C ASN A 212 -17.62 -35.88 -3.32
N LEU A 213 -16.69 -35.01 -2.91
CA LEU A 213 -15.24 -35.26 -2.97
C LEU A 213 -14.72 -36.27 -1.93
N ASP A 214 -15.56 -36.63 -0.97
CA ASP A 214 -15.30 -37.69 0.01
C ASP A 214 -15.63 -39.09 -0.53
N ALA A 215 -16.39 -39.19 -1.64
CA ALA A 215 -16.84 -40.44 -2.23
C ALA A 215 -15.70 -41.29 -2.80
N GLY A 216 -15.92 -42.60 -2.86
CA GLY A 216 -14.98 -43.56 -3.43
C GLY A 216 -13.86 -44.01 -2.48
N SER A 217 -12.96 -44.88 -2.92
CA SER A 217 -11.89 -45.43 -2.07
C SER A 217 -10.50 -44.84 -2.35
N ASN A 218 -10.23 -44.41 -3.58
CA ASN A 218 -8.94 -43.85 -3.98
C ASN A 218 -9.11 -42.52 -4.72
N ALA A 219 -8.25 -41.55 -4.43
CA ALA A 219 -8.21 -40.25 -5.10
C ALA A 219 -6.78 -39.92 -5.54
N THR A 220 -6.64 -39.38 -6.75
CA THR A 220 -5.37 -38.89 -7.29
C THR A 220 -5.59 -37.54 -7.96
N VAL A 221 -4.63 -36.62 -7.79
CA VAL A 221 -4.68 -35.27 -8.37
C VAL A 221 -3.38 -35.01 -9.13
N ARG A 222 -3.48 -34.46 -10.34
CA ARG A 222 -2.34 -34.12 -11.20
C ARG A 222 -2.47 -32.69 -11.72
N ILE A 223 -1.34 -31.99 -11.78
CA ILE A 223 -1.22 -30.62 -12.32
C ILE A 223 -0.28 -30.68 -13.52
N GLY A 224 -0.85 -30.79 -14.72
CA GLY A 224 -0.12 -31.21 -15.92
C GLY A 224 0.57 -32.56 -15.68
N ASP A 225 1.90 -32.57 -15.73
CA ASP A 225 2.71 -33.77 -15.50
C ASP A 225 3.03 -34.02 -14.02
N VAL A 226 2.80 -33.04 -13.15
CA VAL A 226 3.24 -33.06 -11.74
C VAL A 226 2.15 -33.69 -10.85
N PRO A 227 2.45 -34.76 -10.10
CA PRO A 227 1.49 -35.35 -9.16
C PRO A 227 1.32 -34.47 -7.91
N CYS A 228 0.13 -34.48 -7.31
CA CYS A 228 -0.12 -33.92 -5.99
C CYS A 228 -0.09 -35.03 -4.94
N GLY A 229 0.82 -34.92 -3.95
CA GLY A 229 0.98 -35.89 -2.87
C GLY A 229 0.08 -35.58 -1.66
N ASN A 230 0.07 -36.48 -0.67
CA ASN A 230 -0.61 -36.29 0.63
C ASN A 230 -2.07 -35.80 0.50
N ILE A 231 -2.87 -36.55 -0.25
CA ILE A 231 -4.28 -36.23 -0.46
C ILE A 231 -5.08 -36.49 0.82
N ILE A 232 -5.79 -35.47 1.28
CA ILE A 232 -6.66 -35.51 2.46
C ILE A 232 -8.06 -35.08 2.01
N ARG A 233 -9.05 -35.96 2.21
CA ARG A 233 -10.46 -35.64 1.97
C ARG A 233 -11.04 -35.04 3.25
N ASN A 234 -11.28 -33.73 3.25
CA ASN A 234 -11.70 -33.02 4.46
C ASN A 234 -13.22 -33.11 4.68
N SER A 235 -13.98 -33.03 3.58
CA SER A 235 -15.44 -33.03 3.60
C SER A 235 -15.99 -33.50 2.24
N THR A 236 -17.31 -33.64 2.15
CA THR A 236 -18.03 -33.82 0.88
C THR A 236 -17.73 -32.71 -0.14
N SER A 237 -17.32 -31.52 0.32
CA SER A 237 -17.10 -30.35 -0.52
C SER A 237 -15.64 -29.95 -0.72
N SER A 238 -14.69 -30.62 -0.05
CA SER A 238 -13.29 -30.20 -0.10
C SER A 238 -12.27 -31.33 0.04
N LEU A 239 -11.21 -31.23 -0.78
CA LEU A 239 -10.08 -32.15 -0.81
C LEU A 239 -8.78 -31.34 -0.87
N THR A 240 -7.82 -31.63 0.01
CA THR A 240 -6.51 -30.96 0.08
C THR A 240 -5.40 -31.88 -0.40
N CYS A 241 -4.42 -31.35 -1.13
CA CYS A 241 -3.22 -32.09 -1.50
C CYS A 241 -1.98 -31.17 -1.54
N SER A 242 -0.79 -31.76 -1.45
CA SER A 242 0.49 -31.05 -1.51
C SER A 242 1.13 -31.18 -2.89
N VAL A 243 1.34 -30.04 -3.55
CA VAL A 243 1.95 -29.98 -4.88
C VAL A 243 3.40 -30.46 -4.81
N MET A 244 3.80 -31.39 -5.68
CA MET A 244 5.17 -31.88 -5.74
C MET A 244 6.06 -30.95 -6.58
N ARG A 245 7.38 -31.20 -6.57
CA ARG A 245 8.36 -30.41 -7.33
C ARG A 245 8.10 -30.47 -8.83
N SER A 246 8.12 -29.31 -9.49
CA SER A 246 8.10 -29.17 -10.96
C SER A 246 9.52 -29.10 -11.52
N SER A 247 9.70 -29.48 -12.79
CA SER A 247 10.98 -29.37 -13.50
C SER A 247 11.31 -27.95 -13.94
N SER A 248 10.30 -27.10 -14.15
CA SER A 248 10.43 -25.76 -14.70
C SER A 248 9.23 -24.87 -14.33
N THR A 249 9.38 -23.57 -14.53
CA THR A 249 8.28 -22.60 -14.46
C THR A 249 7.30 -22.82 -15.61
N LYS A 250 6.00 -22.85 -15.32
CA LYS A 250 4.95 -23.05 -16.32
C LYS A 250 3.82 -22.04 -16.07
N LYS A 251 3.50 -21.23 -17.07
CA LYS A 251 2.45 -20.18 -16.97
C LYS A 251 1.02 -20.73 -16.95
N SER A 252 0.81 -21.95 -17.44
CA SER A 252 -0.50 -22.58 -17.49
C SER A 252 -0.36 -24.11 -17.47
N SER A 253 -0.86 -24.73 -16.40
CA SER A 253 -0.98 -26.19 -16.27
C SER A 253 -2.42 -26.54 -15.92
N LYS A 254 -2.99 -27.55 -16.59
CA LYS A 254 -4.34 -28.05 -16.30
C LYS A 254 -4.33 -28.95 -15.07
N ILE A 255 -5.39 -28.92 -14.26
CA ILE A 255 -5.53 -29.81 -13.10
C ILE A 255 -6.54 -30.90 -13.45
N SER A 256 -6.14 -32.15 -13.24
CA SER A 256 -6.99 -33.32 -13.43
C SER A 256 -7.12 -34.08 -12.11
N VAL A 257 -8.35 -34.40 -11.74
CA VAL A 257 -8.71 -35.13 -10.51
C VAL A 257 -9.33 -36.45 -10.93
N LYS A 258 -8.81 -37.54 -10.36
CA LYS A 258 -9.36 -38.88 -10.57
C LYS A 258 -9.75 -39.49 -9.23
N ILE A 259 -11.03 -39.82 -9.09
CA ILE A 259 -11.60 -40.51 -7.93
C ILE A 259 -12.16 -41.84 -8.45
N ASP A 260 -11.51 -42.94 -8.09
CA ASP A 260 -11.79 -44.28 -8.62
C ASP A 260 -11.88 -44.31 -10.17
N GLY A 261 -13.08 -44.54 -10.71
CA GLY A 261 -13.36 -44.52 -12.15
C GLY A 261 -13.67 -43.14 -12.75
N ALA A 262 -14.04 -42.14 -11.93
CA ALA A 262 -14.38 -40.80 -12.39
C ALA A 262 -13.11 -39.95 -12.63
N VAL A 263 -13.05 -39.28 -13.78
CA VAL A 263 -11.96 -38.37 -14.15
C VAL A 263 -12.56 -37.01 -14.51
N MET A 264 -12.10 -35.97 -13.82
CA MET A 264 -12.61 -34.60 -13.93
C MET A 264 -11.46 -33.63 -14.22
N ASP A 265 -11.69 -32.71 -15.15
CA ASP A 265 -10.79 -31.58 -15.37
C ASP A 265 -11.32 -30.36 -14.60
N VAL A 266 -10.45 -29.74 -13.80
CA VAL A 266 -10.82 -28.58 -12.99
C VAL A 266 -10.77 -27.32 -13.87
N PRO A 267 -11.79 -26.47 -13.85
CA PRO A 267 -11.78 -25.22 -14.61
C PRO A 267 -10.73 -24.25 -14.05
N GLY A 268 -9.96 -23.63 -14.95
CA GLY A 268 -8.89 -22.68 -14.62
C GLY A 268 -7.50 -23.18 -15.01
N VAL A 269 -6.49 -22.35 -14.70
CA VAL A 269 -5.08 -22.65 -15.00
C VAL A 269 -4.25 -22.54 -13.72
N PHE A 270 -3.32 -23.47 -13.54
CA PHE A 270 -2.38 -23.47 -12.41
C PHE A 270 -0.99 -22.99 -12.87
N GLU A 271 -0.37 -22.11 -12.09
CA GLU A 271 0.91 -21.49 -12.42
C GLU A 271 2.06 -22.00 -11.53
N PHE A 272 3.14 -22.50 -12.15
CA PHE A 272 4.39 -22.77 -11.46
C PHE A 272 5.32 -21.57 -11.60
N ARG A 273 5.52 -20.83 -10.51
CA ARG A 273 6.30 -19.59 -10.43
C ARG A 273 7.73 -19.85 -9.95
N PRO A 274 8.70 -18.94 -10.23
CA PRO A 274 10.06 -19.07 -9.74
C PRO A 274 10.12 -19.08 -8.20
N ASP A 275 11.07 -19.81 -7.63
CA ASP A 275 11.22 -19.88 -6.17
C ASP A 275 11.54 -18.49 -5.56
N PRO A 276 11.03 -18.19 -4.35
CA PRO A 276 11.36 -16.96 -3.63
C PRO A 276 12.83 -16.91 -3.23
N SER A 277 13.41 -15.71 -3.26
CA SER A 277 14.78 -15.47 -2.82
C SER A 277 14.83 -14.29 -1.85
N ILE A 278 15.79 -14.32 -0.91
CA ILE A 278 15.93 -13.29 0.12
C ILE A 278 17.22 -12.52 -0.13
N SER A 279 17.11 -11.20 -0.24
CA SER A 279 18.25 -10.29 -0.41
C SER A 279 18.76 -9.80 0.94
N THR A 280 17.87 -9.24 1.77
CA THR A 280 18.21 -8.42 2.93
C THR A 280 17.12 -8.50 3.99
N ILE A 281 17.52 -8.35 5.26
CA ILE A 281 16.61 -8.23 6.42
C ILE A 281 17.02 -7.01 7.22
N TYR A 282 16.08 -6.15 7.59
CA TYR A 282 16.34 -4.97 8.39
C TYR A 282 15.24 -4.75 9.44
N PRO A 283 15.58 -4.48 10.70
CA PRO A 283 16.93 -4.49 11.29
C PRO A 283 17.48 -5.92 11.54
N LEU A 284 18.80 -6.06 11.69
CA LEU A 284 19.49 -7.35 11.95
C LEU A 284 19.70 -7.67 13.45
N ILE A 285 18.83 -7.16 14.32
CA ILE A 285 18.95 -7.32 15.78
C ILE A 285 17.59 -7.52 16.45
N SER A 286 17.50 -8.45 17.40
CA SER A 286 16.26 -8.88 18.07
C SER A 286 16.47 -9.20 19.56
N PHE A 287 15.41 -9.16 20.34
CA PHE A 287 15.36 -9.70 21.72
C PHE A 287 15.29 -11.24 21.71
N LYS A 288 15.65 -11.86 22.83
CA LYS A 288 15.61 -13.32 23.05
C LYS A 288 14.19 -13.88 22.98
N SER A 289 13.22 -13.16 23.55
CA SER A 289 11.79 -13.51 23.49
C SER A 289 11.16 -13.32 22.10
N GLY A 290 11.88 -12.67 21.18
CA GLY A 290 11.41 -12.40 19.82
C GLY A 290 10.23 -11.42 19.77
N GLY A 291 9.59 -11.32 18.60
CA GLY A 291 8.44 -10.45 18.36
C GLY A 291 8.77 -9.06 17.83
N ARG A 292 10.04 -8.76 17.53
CA ARG A 292 10.40 -7.51 16.86
C ARG A 292 9.92 -7.55 15.41
N ALA A 293 9.31 -6.48 14.91
CA ALA A 293 8.98 -6.37 13.50
C ALA A 293 10.25 -6.12 12.68
N VAL A 294 10.47 -6.96 11.66
CA VAL A 294 11.58 -6.83 10.70
C VAL A 294 11.03 -6.82 9.28
N THR A 295 11.63 -5.99 8.43
CA THR A 295 11.36 -5.92 6.99
C THR A 295 12.30 -6.88 6.28
N VAL A 296 11.75 -7.74 5.43
CA VAL A 296 12.51 -8.68 4.60
C VAL A 296 12.30 -8.31 3.14
N GLU A 297 13.39 -8.08 2.43
CA GLU A 297 13.41 -7.79 1.00
C GLU A 297 13.93 -9.00 0.22
N GLY A 298 13.46 -9.14 -1.01
CA GLY A 298 13.81 -10.24 -1.88
C GLY A 298 13.06 -10.22 -3.20
N THR A 299 12.81 -11.41 -3.75
CA THR A 299 12.10 -11.57 -5.03
C THR A 299 11.13 -12.75 -4.96
N ASN A 300 10.08 -12.69 -5.76
CA ASN A 300 9.07 -13.74 -5.95
C ASN A 300 8.35 -14.19 -4.66
N PHE A 301 8.18 -13.30 -3.67
CA PHE A 301 7.43 -13.64 -2.45
C PHE A 301 5.94 -13.92 -2.72
N ASP A 302 5.41 -13.41 -3.83
CA ASP A 302 4.08 -13.72 -4.37
C ASP A 302 3.96 -15.15 -4.94
N SER A 303 5.04 -15.94 -4.92
CA SER A 303 5.04 -17.33 -5.37
C SER A 303 4.66 -18.34 -4.29
N VAL A 304 4.57 -17.90 -3.02
CA VAL A 304 4.22 -18.74 -1.87
C VAL A 304 3.04 -18.14 -1.10
N THR A 305 2.24 -18.98 -0.44
CA THR A 305 1.07 -18.48 0.32
C THR A 305 1.40 -18.09 1.75
N SER A 306 2.46 -18.68 2.32
CA SER A 306 2.87 -18.41 3.70
C SER A 306 4.38 -18.53 3.85
N ALA A 307 4.95 -17.65 4.66
CA ALA A 307 6.36 -17.67 5.02
C ALA A 307 6.50 -17.65 6.55
N ARG A 308 7.43 -18.44 7.08
CA ARG A 308 7.78 -18.44 8.51
C ARG A 308 9.28 -18.31 8.71
N MET A 309 9.70 -17.41 9.59
CA MET A 309 11.10 -17.17 9.96
C MET A 309 11.51 -18.01 11.18
N TYR A 310 12.74 -18.53 11.18
CA TYR A 310 13.35 -19.21 12.33
C TYR A 310 14.88 -19.00 12.36
N PHE A 311 15.50 -19.29 13.50
CA PHE A 311 16.95 -19.29 13.70
C PHE A 311 17.51 -20.71 13.64
N VAL A 312 18.73 -20.85 13.14
CA VAL A 312 19.44 -22.14 13.07
C VAL A 312 20.73 -22.13 13.89
N SER A 313 21.19 -23.31 14.32
CA SER A 313 22.39 -23.46 15.16
C SER A 313 23.71 -23.26 14.41
N SER A 314 23.75 -23.56 13.10
CA SER A 314 24.97 -23.56 12.29
C SER A 314 24.74 -23.00 10.88
N THR A 315 25.80 -22.47 10.26
CA THR A 315 25.78 -21.94 8.89
C THR A 315 25.81 -23.01 7.80
N SER A 316 26.14 -24.26 8.15
CA SER A 316 26.18 -25.40 7.24
C SER A 316 25.35 -26.59 7.76
N PRO A 317 24.74 -27.42 6.89
CA PRO A 317 24.10 -28.67 7.29
C PRO A 317 25.11 -29.67 7.87
N PRO A 318 24.73 -30.51 8.86
CA PRO A 318 23.45 -30.52 9.55
C PRO A 318 23.33 -29.32 10.52
N PHE A 319 22.16 -28.66 10.49
CA PHE A 319 21.80 -27.59 11.42
C PHE A 319 20.48 -27.92 12.10
N GLU A 320 20.29 -27.40 13.30
CA GLU A 320 19.06 -27.56 14.06
C GLU A 320 18.33 -26.23 14.16
N VAL A 321 17.00 -26.26 14.20
CA VAL A 321 16.18 -25.05 14.42
C VAL A 321 16.19 -24.73 15.91
N VAL A 322 16.75 -23.57 16.27
CA VAL A 322 16.97 -23.15 17.67
C VAL A 322 15.93 -22.16 18.18
N SER A 323 14.88 -21.90 17.40
CA SER A 323 13.81 -20.96 17.73
C SER A 323 12.43 -21.51 17.37
N LYS A 324 11.38 -20.97 17.98
CA LYS A 324 10.01 -21.18 17.48
C LYS A 324 9.85 -20.51 16.12
N ALA A 325 9.14 -21.13 15.18
CA ALA A 325 8.85 -20.49 13.90
C ALA A 325 7.89 -19.31 14.09
N SER A 326 8.17 -18.18 13.44
CA SER A 326 7.37 -16.96 13.51
C SER A 326 6.79 -16.60 12.15
N SER A 327 5.55 -16.11 12.11
CA SER A 327 4.86 -15.80 10.86
C SER A 327 5.37 -14.52 10.19
N CYS A 328 5.32 -14.52 8.86
CA CYS A 328 5.58 -13.37 8.01
C CYS A 328 4.33 -13.00 7.20
N GLN A 329 4.07 -11.71 7.07
CA GLN A 329 3.03 -11.13 6.25
C GLN A 329 3.62 -10.63 4.92
N ILE A 330 3.30 -11.34 3.84
CA ILE A 330 3.71 -11.00 2.47
C ILE A 330 2.88 -9.81 2.00
N GLN A 331 3.53 -8.76 1.52
CA GLN A 331 2.85 -7.55 1.05
C GLN A 331 2.87 -7.44 -0.48
N ASN A 332 4.00 -7.77 -1.11
CA ASN A 332 4.12 -7.88 -2.55
C ASN A 332 5.23 -8.89 -2.93
N ALA A 333 5.60 -8.95 -4.22
CA ALA A 333 6.63 -9.85 -4.73
C ALA A 333 8.06 -9.59 -4.18
N THR A 334 8.34 -8.42 -3.62
CA THR A 334 9.70 -7.99 -3.22
C THR A 334 9.87 -7.71 -1.74
N PHE A 335 8.80 -7.49 -0.98
CA PHE A 335 8.87 -7.19 0.45
C PHE A 335 7.80 -7.92 1.28
N MET A 336 8.21 -8.31 2.49
CA MET A 336 7.33 -8.88 3.52
C MET A 336 7.74 -8.41 4.92
N PHE A 337 6.79 -8.38 5.85
CA PHE A 337 7.05 -8.06 7.26
C PHE A 337 7.03 -9.34 8.09
N CYS A 338 8.06 -9.57 8.88
CA CYS A 338 8.15 -10.74 9.76
C CYS A 338 8.27 -10.30 11.21
N LEU A 339 7.73 -11.10 12.13
CA LEU A 339 8.08 -10.99 13.54
C LEU A 339 9.28 -11.89 13.82
N THR A 340 10.27 -11.40 14.56
CA THR A 340 11.43 -12.23 14.92
C THR A 340 11.02 -13.40 15.82
N PRO A 341 11.64 -14.58 15.66
CA PRO A 341 11.27 -15.77 16.41
C PRO A 341 11.80 -15.77 17.85
N GLU A 342 11.11 -16.49 18.73
CA GLU A 342 11.49 -16.70 20.13
C GLU A 342 12.55 -17.81 20.21
N LEU A 343 13.68 -17.53 20.88
CA LEU A 343 14.77 -18.50 21.03
C LEU A 343 14.38 -19.61 22.02
N LEU A 344 14.62 -20.87 21.66
CA LEU A 344 14.32 -22.01 22.54
C LEU A 344 15.30 -22.03 23.73
N PRO A 345 14.82 -22.41 24.94
CA PRO A 345 15.69 -22.54 26.11
C PRO A 345 16.71 -23.67 25.90
N GLY A 346 18.00 -23.36 25.99
CA GLY A 346 19.08 -24.33 25.76
C GLY A 346 20.50 -23.75 25.89
N LEU A 347 21.53 -24.54 25.56
CA LEU A 347 22.94 -24.16 25.68
C LEU A 347 23.27 -22.86 24.90
N HIS A 348 22.60 -22.66 23.76
CA HIS A 348 22.79 -21.51 22.87
C HIS A 348 22.06 -20.24 23.35
N SER A 349 21.17 -20.36 24.35
CA SER A 349 20.49 -19.21 24.96
C SER A 349 21.34 -18.47 25.99
N ARG A 350 22.46 -19.04 26.44
CA ARG A 350 23.30 -18.46 27.51
C ARG A 350 24.36 -17.48 27.00
N THR A 351 24.63 -17.47 25.70
CA THR A 351 25.57 -16.53 25.08
C THR A 351 24.88 -15.19 24.87
N ALA A 352 25.21 -14.22 25.71
CA ALA A 352 24.81 -12.83 25.49
C ALA A 352 25.35 -12.35 24.13
N TYR A 353 24.54 -11.63 23.36
CA TYR A 353 24.92 -11.04 22.06
C TYR A 353 25.32 -12.05 20.97
N ALA A 354 24.73 -13.25 20.99
CA ALA A 354 24.98 -14.27 19.96
C ALA A 354 24.40 -13.87 18.60
N ARG A 355 25.05 -14.34 17.51
CA ARG A 355 24.57 -14.20 16.14
C ARG A 355 24.08 -15.55 15.62
N PHE A 356 22.83 -15.59 15.18
CA PHE A 356 22.23 -16.80 14.62
C PHE A 356 21.97 -16.59 13.12
N PRO A 357 22.32 -17.56 12.26
CA PRO A 357 21.87 -17.56 10.88
C PRO A 357 20.34 -17.67 10.82
N VAL A 358 19.75 -16.97 9.84
CA VAL A 358 18.30 -16.94 9.66
C VAL A 358 17.90 -17.95 8.58
N GLY A 359 16.80 -18.66 8.83
CA GLY A 359 16.15 -19.55 7.88
C GLY A 359 14.68 -19.21 7.72
N PHE A 360 14.13 -19.58 6.57
CA PHE A 360 12.72 -19.40 6.26
C PHE A 360 12.09 -20.72 5.80
N ALA A 361 10.91 -21.01 6.34
CA ALA A 361 10.02 -22.05 5.86
C ALA A 361 9.03 -21.41 4.89
N MET A 362 9.37 -21.47 3.60
CA MET A 362 8.54 -21.08 2.47
C MET A 362 8.22 -22.33 1.66
N GLU A 363 7.33 -23.17 2.19
CA GLU A 363 6.97 -24.45 1.57
C GLU A 363 8.20 -25.36 1.42
N ASN A 364 8.51 -25.87 0.22
CA ASN A 364 9.64 -26.79 0.00
C ASN A 364 10.89 -26.13 -0.60
N VAL A 365 11.00 -24.79 -0.50
CA VAL A 365 12.12 -24.03 -1.06
C VAL A 365 13.35 -24.17 -0.14
N THR A 366 14.30 -25.02 -0.52
CA THR A 366 15.48 -25.33 0.32
C THR A 366 16.53 -24.21 0.36
N SER A 367 16.56 -23.34 -0.67
CA SER A 367 17.54 -22.24 -0.79
C SER A 367 17.42 -21.17 0.31
N VAL A 368 16.23 -21.04 0.91
CA VAL A 368 15.94 -20.05 1.96
C VAL A 368 15.93 -20.67 3.36
N GLN A 369 16.07 -21.99 3.49
CA GLN A 369 16.01 -22.68 4.79
C GLN A 369 17.22 -22.39 5.70
N ASN A 370 18.37 -22.01 5.12
CA ASN A 370 19.54 -21.55 5.85
C ASN A 370 20.32 -20.54 5.00
N LEU A 371 20.31 -19.27 5.40
CA LEU A 371 21.03 -18.20 4.70
C LEU A 371 22.53 -18.15 5.08
N GLY A 372 22.97 -19.00 5.99
CA GLY A 372 24.38 -19.19 6.35
C GLY A 372 25.07 -17.90 6.79
N HIS A 373 26.21 -17.60 6.17
CA HIS A 373 26.96 -16.37 6.45
C HIS A 373 26.36 -15.11 5.81
N ARG A 374 25.37 -15.23 4.91
CA ARG A 374 24.80 -14.06 4.20
C ARG A 374 23.99 -13.18 5.13
N ILE A 375 23.13 -13.78 5.95
CA ILE A 375 22.24 -13.06 6.85
C ILE A 375 22.25 -13.71 8.23
N GLN A 376 22.80 -12.97 9.20
CA GLN A 376 22.85 -13.37 10.60
C GLN A 376 22.21 -12.29 11.47
N MET A 377 21.33 -12.70 12.37
CA MET A 377 20.66 -11.80 13.29
C MET A 377 21.32 -11.86 14.66
N ARG A 378 21.64 -10.69 15.22
CA ARG A 378 22.16 -10.58 16.58
C ARG A 378 21.01 -10.63 17.58
N VAL A 379 21.08 -11.54 18.55
CA VAL A 379 20.09 -11.65 19.62
C VAL A 379 20.68 -11.04 20.90
N VAL A 380 19.97 -10.06 21.46
CA VAL A 380 20.34 -9.35 22.70
C VAL A 380 19.42 -9.75 23.85
N PRO A 381 19.78 -9.44 25.11
CA PRO A 381 18.89 -9.63 26.26
C PRO A 381 17.53 -8.94 26.06
N ASP A 382 16.50 -9.45 26.73
CA ASP A 382 15.17 -8.85 26.71
C ASP A 382 15.18 -7.53 27.54
N PRO A 383 14.44 -6.49 27.11
CA PRO A 383 14.29 -5.26 27.90
C PRO A 383 13.60 -5.56 29.24
N GLU A 384 14.19 -5.10 30.33
CA GLU A 384 13.64 -5.25 31.68
C GLU A 384 13.17 -3.91 32.22
N PHE A 385 12.02 -3.88 32.87
CA PHE A 385 11.45 -2.67 33.47
C PHE A 385 11.41 -2.78 34.99
N ALA A 386 11.74 -1.68 35.68
CA ALA A 386 11.65 -1.61 37.12
C ALA A 386 10.18 -1.36 37.54
N PRO A 387 9.55 -2.26 38.34
CA PRO A 387 8.21 -2.03 38.84
C PRO A 387 8.19 -0.85 39.83
N PHE A 388 7.06 -0.17 39.94
CA PHE A 388 6.87 0.95 40.83
C PHE A 388 6.90 0.49 42.29
N LYS A 389 7.64 1.23 43.12
CA LYS A 389 7.68 1.02 44.57
C LYS A 389 6.44 1.66 45.21
N GLY A 390 5.27 1.06 45.00
CA GLY A 390 3.96 1.59 45.43
C GLY A 390 3.22 2.33 44.31
N ILE A 391 2.23 3.15 44.69
CA ILE A 391 1.45 3.98 43.75
C ILE A 391 2.32 5.14 43.26
N ARG A 392 2.43 5.28 41.94
CA ARG A 392 3.24 6.34 41.33
C ARG A 392 2.40 7.61 41.15
N ILE A 393 2.87 8.72 41.70
CA ILE A 393 2.18 10.00 41.60
C ILE A 393 2.62 10.71 40.32
N HIS A 394 1.66 11.18 39.52
CA HIS A 394 1.90 11.84 38.24
C HIS A 394 1.16 13.18 38.15
N GLN A 395 1.81 14.15 37.53
CA GLN A 395 1.19 15.44 37.18
C GLN A 395 0.89 15.37 35.69
N GLY A 396 -0.37 15.49 35.29
CA GLY A 396 -0.81 15.23 33.90
C GLY A 396 -0.12 16.05 32.81
N ASP A 397 0.51 17.17 33.16
CA ASP A 397 1.29 18.01 32.23
C ASP A 397 2.77 17.58 32.07
N GLN A 398 3.28 16.66 32.89
CA GLN A 398 4.67 16.21 32.83
C GLN A 398 4.81 14.89 32.06
N PRO A 399 5.94 14.63 31.40
CA PRO A 399 6.20 13.33 30.78
C PRO A 399 6.46 12.23 31.85
N LEU A 400 5.94 11.03 31.62
CA LEU A 400 6.13 9.86 32.48
C LEU A 400 7.46 9.17 32.14
N ILE A 401 8.33 9.03 33.15
CA ILE A 401 9.66 8.41 33.00
C ILE A 401 9.64 6.99 33.59
N LEU A 402 9.90 5.97 32.78
CA LEU A 402 9.95 4.58 33.21
C LEU A 402 11.42 4.12 33.25
N ASP A 403 11.85 3.58 34.38
CA ASP A 403 13.21 3.06 34.55
C ASP A 403 13.29 1.59 34.14
N GLY A 404 14.43 1.19 33.57
CA GLY A 404 14.67 -0.18 33.13
C GLY A 404 16.13 -0.44 32.74
N SER A 405 16.37 -1.53 32.02
CA SER A 405 17.65 -1.91 31.44
C SER A 405 17.45 -2.50 30.04
N HIS A 406 18.45 -2.35 29.18
CA HIS A 406 18.45 -2.87 27.80
C HIS A 406 17.32 -2.33 26.90
N LEU A 407 16.78 -1.13 27.20
CA LEU A 407 15.60 -0.60 26.51
C LEU A 407 15.88 -0.09 25.08
N ASN A 408 17.09 0.35 24.74
CA ASN A 408 17.41 0.88 23.41
C ASN A 408 18.30 -0.05 22.56
N GLU A 409 18.58 -1.27 23.02
CA GLU A 409 19.51 -2.16 22.32
C GLU A 409 18.93 -2.76 21.04
N ALA A 410 17.65 -3.14 21.08
CA ALA A 410 16.97 -3.78 19.95
C ALA A 410 15.54 -3.27 19.71
N ALA A 411 15.15 -2.15 20.32
CA ALA A 411 13.84 -1.54 20.11
C ALA A 411 14.00 -0.03 19.88
N GLU A 412 13.18 0.52 18.99
CA GLU A 412 13.04 1.96 18.76
C GLU A 412 11.80 2.50 19.50
N PRO A 413 11.63 3.83 19.67
CA PRO A 413 10.47 4.40 20.36
C PRO A 413 9.12 3.92 19.83
N GLN A 414 9.03 3.65 18.52
CA GLN A 414 7.85 3.15 17.83
C GLN A 414 7.50 1.67 18.14
N ASP A 415 8.46 0.88 18.63
CA ASP A 415 8.27 -0.54 18.95
C ASP A 415 7.58 -0.74 20.32
N TYR A 416 7.54 0.31 21.16
CA TYR A 416 6.96 0.29 22.50
C TYR A 416 5.49 0.70 22.50
N LYS A 417 4.63 -0.14 23.07
CA LYS A 417 3.21 0.15 23.32
C LYS A 417 2.97 0.22 24.82
N ILE A 418 2.75 1.42 25.34
CA ILE A 418 2.54 1.66 26.77
C ILE A 418 1.10 2.10 26.98
N TYR A 419 0.46 1.50 27.99
CA TYR A 419 -0.92 1.76 28.36
C TYR A 419 -1.00 2.21 29.81
N ILE A 420 -1.89 3.17 30.07
CA ILE A 420 -2.28 3.63 31.40
C ILE A 420 -3.79 3.38 31.48
N GLY A 421 -4.19 2.26 32.09
CA GLY A 421 -5.53 1.73 31.90
C GLY A 421 -5.78 1.39 30.43
N SER A 422 -6.89 1.88 29.87
CA SER A 422 -7.24 1.71 28.45
C SER A 422 -6.58 2.74 27.51
N GLU A 423 -6.03 3.84 28.04
CA GLU A 423 -5.43 4.92 27.26
C GLU A 423 -3.96 4.67 26.92
N ARG A 424 -3.47 5.17 25.77
CA ARG A 424 -2.07 4.98 25.32
C ARG A 424 -1.15 6.10 25.77
N CYS A 425 0.05 5.73 26.22
CA CYS A 425 1.18 6.65 26.45
C CYS A 425 2.16 6.55 25.27
N TYR A 426 2.35 7.65 24.54
CA TYR A 426 3.24 7.67 23.38
C TYR A 426 4.69 7.91 23.80
N VAL A 427 5.59 7.03 23.38
CA VAL A 427 7.02 7.10 23.74
C VAL A 427 7.70 8.19 22.92
N THR A 428 8.34 9.15 23.60
CA THR A 428 9.06 10.26 22.98
C THR A 428 10.56 10.00 22.89
N LEU A 429 11.13 9.34 23.90
CA LEU A 429 12.56 9.08 23.98
C LEU A 429 12.83 7.74 24.68
N VAL A 430 13.76 6.95 24.13
CA VAL A 430 14.22 5.69 24.72
C VAL A 430 15.74 5.74 24.85
N ASP A 431 16.24 5.61 26.07
CA ASP A 431 17.64 5.38 26.39
C ASP A 431 17.81 3.99 27.01
N SER A 432 19.04 3.50 27.13
CA SER A 432 19.37 2.16 27.62
C SER A 432 18.82 1.83 29.01
N ARG A 433 18.56 2.86 29.84
CA ARG A 433 18.04 2.73 31.20
C ARG A 433 16.73 3.44 31.49
N GLN A 434 16.29 4.34 30.61
CA GLN A 434 15.12 5.17 30.86
C GLN A 434 14.31 5.34 29.59
N LEU A 435 12.99 5.27 29.74
CA LEU A 435 12.03 5.49 28.67
C LEU A 435 11.09 6.62 29.09
N VAL A 436 10.87 7.59 28.20
CA VAL A 436 10.01 8.75 28.45
C VAL A 436 8.79 8.66 27.55
N CYS A 437 7.59 8.73 28.13
CA CYS A 437 6.34 8.73 27.37
C CYS A 437 5.39 9.84 27.85
N THR A 438 4.54 10.34 26.95
CA THR A 438 3.52 11.35 27.25
C THR A 438 2.14 10.70 27.21
N GLY A 439 1.45 10.74 28.35
CA GLY A 439 0.14 10.10 28.57
C GLY A 439 -1.01 11.12 28.61
N PRO A 440 -2.24 10.65 28.93
CA PRO A 440 -3.42 11.51 29.05
C PRO A 440 -3.26 12.53 30.19
N GLN A 441 -3.82 13.74 30.02
CA GLN A 441 -3.72 14.81 31.03
C GLN A 441 -4.57 14.55 32.28
N ASN A 442 -5.67 13.80 32.13
CA ASN A 442 -6.58 13.44 33.21
C ASN A 442 -6.47 11.95 33.51
N GLN A 443 -6.80 11.55 34.74
CA GLN A 443 -6.75 10.15 35.15
C GLN A 443 -7.74 9.29 34.34
N PRO A 444 -7.26 8.27 33.60
CA PRO A 444 -8.12 7.34 32.88
C PRO A 444 -8.80 6.35 33.85
N GLU A 445 -9.81 5.62 33.34
CA GLU A 445 -10.56 4.64 34.13
C GLU A 445 -9.64 3.57 34.74
N ALA A 446 -9.99 3.11 35.95
CA ALA A 446 -9.23 2.11 36.72
C ALA A 446 -9.32 0.70 36.11
N THR A 447 -8.74 0.54 34.93
CA THR A 447 -8.77 -0.67 34.11
C THR A 447 -7.35 -1.15 33.79
N ASP A 448 -7.24 -2.35 33.19
CA ASP A 448 -6.04 -2.83 32.50
C ASP A 448 -6.04 -2.40 31.01
N GLU A 449 -5.02 -2.80 30.24
CA GLU A 449 -4.95 -2.45 28.80
C GLU A 449 -6.06 -3.07 27.94
N ARG A 450 -6.88 -3.97 28.50
CA ARG A 450 -7.99 -4.66 27.84
C ARG A 450 -9.36 -4.15 28.31
N GLY A 451 -9.38 -3.16 29.20
CA GLY A 451 -10.61 -2.59 29.78
C GLY A 451 -11.19 -3.39 30.95
N ASN A 452 -10.47 -4.37 31.51
CA ASN A 452 -10.92 -5.08 32.70
C ASN A 452 -10.69 -4.21 33.95
N PRO A 453 -11.67 -4.06 34.85
CA PRO A 453 -11.54 -3.22 36.03
C PRO A 453 -10.53 -3.79 37.03
N ILE A 454 -9.72 -2.91 37.63
CA ILE A 454 -8.69 -3.26 38.61
C ILE A 454 -9.13 -2.85 40.02
N ALA A 455 -8.96 -3.77 40.99
CA ALA A 455 -9.23 -3.51 42.38
C ALA A 455 -8.23 -2.46 42.94
N GLY A 456 -8.74 -1.29 43.34
CA GLY A 456 -7.90 -0.20 43.87
C GLY A 456 -8.23 1.19 43.32
N GLY A 457 -9.16 1.31 42.36
CA GLY A 457 -9.65 2.61 41.89
C GLY A 457 -8.64 3.46 41.10
N LEU A 458 -7.48 2.88 40.75
CA LEU A 458 -6.40 3.52 40.00
C LEU A 458 -6.05 2.71 38.73
N PRO A 459 -5.66 3.37 37.63
CA PRO A 459 -5.27 2.69 36.39
C PRO A 459 -3.90 1.99 36.51
N LEU A 460 -3.75 0.85 35.84
CA LEU A 460 -2.49 0.09 35.75
C LEU A 460 -1.64 0.56 34.57
N VAL A 461 -0.34 0.74 34.81
CA VAL A 461 0.64 1.00 33.74
C VAL A 461 1.23 -0.32 33.25
N SER A 462 1.00 -0.65 31.98
CA SER A 462 1.56 -1.83 31.32
C SER A 462 2.35 -1.45 30.07
N VAL A 463 3.47 -2.13 29.87
CA VAL A 463 4.36 -1.94 28.72
C VAL A 463 4.43 -3.22 27.90
N THR A 464 4.23 -3.09 26.59
CA THR A 464 4.34 -4.18 25.62
C THR A 464 5.38 -3.83 24.56
N VAL A 465 6.36 -4.72 24.36
CA VAL A 465 7.38 -4.63 23.30
C VAL A 465 7.58 -6.00 22.67
N GLY A 466 7.30 -6.10 21.37
CA GLY A 466 7.26 -7.40 20.69
C GLY A 466 6.30 -8.39 21.37
N ARG A 467 6.84 -9.48 21.92
CA ARG A 467 6.08 -10.49 22.71
C ARG A 467 6.17 -10.32 24.23
N ILE A 468 6.93 -9.33 24.70
CA ILE A 468 7.17 -9.09 26.12
C ILE A 468 6.08 -8.15 26.65
N ARG A 469 5.43 -8.55 27.74
CA ARG A 469 4.46 -7.74 28.48
C ARG A 469 4.95 -7.59 29.92
N SER A 470 5.08 -6.35 30.39
CA SER A 470 5.53 -6.03 31.75
C SER A 470 4.53 -5.09 32.42
N GLU A 471 4.10 -5.45 33.62
CA GLU A 471 3.21 -4.64 34.47
C GLU A 471 4.07 -3.86 35.47
N LEU A 472 3.97 -2.53 35.44
CA LEU A 472 4.84 -1.68 36.28
C LEU A 472 4.18 -1.30 37.60
N GLY A 473 2.86 -1.14 37.62
CA GLY A 473 2.10 -0.79 38.84
C GLY A 473 1.05 0.30 38.60
N LEU A 474 0.43 0.74 39.69
CA LEU A 474 -0.67 1.71 39.69
C LEU A 474 -0.16 3.17 39.68
N ILE A 475 -0.91 4.07 39.06
CA ILE A 475 -0.57 5.50 38.94
C ILE A 475 -1.75 6.39 39.38
N GLU A 476 -1.47 7.50 40.05
CA GLU A 476 -2.45 8.47 40.57
C GLU A 476 -2.12 9.89 40.04
N TYR A 477 -3.13 10.62 39.57
CA TYR A 477 -2.97 11.98 39.05
C TYR A 477 -3.25 13.02 40.14
N VAL A 478 -2.39 14.03 40.26
CA VAL A 478 -2.56 15.11 41.25
C VAL A 478 -3.38 16.26 40.68
N ASP A 479 -4.51 16.59 41.31
CA ASP A 479 -5.30 17.79 41.00
C ASP A 479 -4.57 19.08 41.43
N PRO A 480 -4.41 20.08 40.53
CA PRO A 480 -3.68 21.32 40.83
C PRO A 480 -4.42 22.30 41.75
N ILE A 481 -5.65 21.99 42.19
CA ILE A 481 -6.54 22.96 42.89
C ILE A 481 -6.41 22.90 44.43
N ALA A 482 -5.73 21.90 45.00
CA ALA A 482 -5.64 21.74 46.46
C ALA A 482 -4.44 22.45 47.13
N THR A 483 -3.44 22.91 46.38
CA THR A 483 -2.18 23.45 46.95
C THR A 483 -2.22 24.95 47.26
N LEU A 484 -3.24 25.69 46.78
CA LEU A 484 -3.33 27.15 46.95
C LEU A 484 -3.63 27.58 48.40
N ARG A 485 -4.15 26.69 49.25
CA ARG A 485 -4.51 27.00 50.65
C ARG A 485 -3.35 26.87 51.65
N LEU A 486 -2.23 26.26 51.27
CA LEU A 486 -1.06 26.10 52.15
C LEU A 486 -0.05 27.26 52.03
N TRP A 487 -0.06 27.98 50.90
CA TRP A 487 0.91 29.04 50.59
C TRP A 487 0.75 30.31 51.46
N VAL A 488 -0.41 30.54 52.07
CA VAL A 488 -0.66 31.73 52.90
C VAL A 488 0.08 31.66 54.25
N LEU A 489 0.41 30.46 54.75
CA LEU A 489 1.16 30.27 55.99
C LEU A 489 2.69 30.28 55.81
N VAL A 490 3.18 30.12 54.58
CA VAL A 490 4.63 30.03 54.26
C VAL A 490 5.24 31.43 54.00
N VAL A 491 4.43 32.38 53.54
CA VAL A 491 4.87 33.75 53.20
C VAL A 491 5.38 34.54 54.42
N THR A 492 4.92 34.22 55.64
CA THR A 492 5.37 34.88 56.87
C THR A 492 6.71 34.33 57.38
N ALA A 493 7.11 33.11 56.99
CA ALA A 493 8.42 32.53 57.30
C ALA A 493 9.52 32.95 56.29
N LEU A 494 9.12 33.24 55.04
CA LEU A 494 10.02 33.66 53.96
C LEU A 494 10.65 35.04 54.15
N THR A 495 10.01 35.93 54.93
CA THR A 495 10.57 37.26 55.24
C THR A 495 11.77 37.20 56.18
N ALA A 496 11.85 36.18 57.05
CA ALA A 496 12.99 35.94 57.92
C ALA A 496 14.19 35.29 57.18
N LEU A 497 13.92 34.47 56.15
CA LEU A 497 14.95 33.80 55.35
C LEU A 497 15.62 34.73 54.32
N CYS A 498 14.92 35.79 53.89
CA CYS A 498 15.43 36.79 52.96
C CYS A 498 16.66 37.55 53.50
N SER A 499 16.83 37.69 54.81
CA SER A 499 18.01 38.33 55.40
C SER A 499 19.28 37.47 55.33
N VAL A 500 19.12 36.14 55.31
CA VAL A 500 20.22 35.16 55.18
C VAL A 500 20.60 34.94 53.71
N LEU A 501 19.65 35.06 52.78
CA LEU A 501 19.89 34.93 51.33
C LEU A 501 20.71 36.08 50.72
N VAL A 502 20.71 37.27 51.33
CA VAL A 502 21.58 38.39 50.90
C VAL A 502 23.06 38.11 51.21
N LEU A 503 23.37 37.40 52.30
CA LEU A 503 24.72 36.97 52.66
C LEU A 503 25.22 35.81 51.78
N LEU A 504 24.32 34.88 51.40
CA LEU A 504 24.65 33.80 50.46
C LEU A 504 24.76 34.30 49.01
N ALA A 505 24.02 35.34 48.62
CA ALA A 505 24.14 36.00 47.32
C ALA A 505 25.54 36.63 47.10
N PHE A 506 26.19 37.13 48.15
CA PHE A 506 27.55 37.66 48.08
C PHE A 506 28.60 36.56 47.82
N LEU A 507 28.39 35.36 48.38
CA LEU A 507 29.31 34.22 48.20
C LEU A 507 29.03 33.40 46.93
N TRP A 508 27.80 33.43 46.40
CA TRP A 508 27.43 32.80 45.12
C TRP A 508 27.80 33.64 43.89
N LYS A 509 27.90 34.97 44.02
CA LYS A 509 28.36 35.87 42.95
C LYS A 509 29.81 35.59 42.53
N LYS A 510 30.64 35.05 43.44
CA LYS A 510 32.07 34.73 43.18
C LYS A 510 32.29 33.41 42.44
N ARG A 511 31.34 32.45 42.47
CA ARG A 511 31.47 31.14 41.79
C ARG A 511 30.60 30.97 40.53
N ARG A 512 29.64 31.88 40.29
CA ARG A 512 28.70 31.79 39.16
C ARG A 512 29.21 32.44 37.85
N ALA A 513 30.27 33.25 37.93
CA ALA A 513 30.78 34.06 36.80
C ALA A 513 31.47 33.25 35.68
N GLU A 514 31.81 31.97 35.88
CA GLU A 514 32.49 31.15 34.87
C GLU A 514 31.55 30.24 34.06
N ARG A 515 30.39 29.84 34.58
CA ARG A 515 29.42 29.00 33.85
C ARG A 515 28.41 29.78 32.99
N GLU A 516 28.22 31.08 33.25
CA GLU A 516 27.34 31.92 32.43
C GLU A 516 27.99 32.39 31.11
N ARG A 517 29.32 32.27 30.95
CA ARG A 517 30.02 32.77 29.75
C ARG A 517 29.82 31.90 28.52
N ASP A 518 29.61 30.60 28.66
CA ASP A 518 29.49 29.72 27.49
C ASP A 518 28.05 29.60 26.98
N TYR A 519 27.06 29.68 27.88
CA TYR A 519 25.65 29.83 27.50
C TYR A 519 25.35 31.22 26.89
N ARG A 520 25.93 32.29 27.45
CA ARG A 520 25.81 33.64 26.88
C ARG A 520 26.53 33.79 25.55
N LYS A 521 27.63 33.09 25.30
CA LYS A 521 28.28 33.10 23.97
C LYS A 521 27.40 32.43 22.91
N ILE A 522 26.78 31.30 23.22
CA ILE A 522 25.87 30.62 22.27
C ILE A 522 24.60 31.46 22.04
N GLN A 523 24.03 32.05 23.10
CA GLN A 523 22.84 32.88 22.99
C GLN A 523 23.11 34.25 22.34
N MET A 524 24.26 34.89 22.62
CA MET A 524 24.69 36.11 21.91
C MET A 524 25.09 35.83 20.46
N GLN A 525 25.65 34.66 20.15
CA GLN A 525 25.90 34.25 18.77
C GLN A 525 24.60 34.02 18.01
N MET A 526 23.60 33.39 18.65
CA MET A 526 22.26 33.22 18.10
C MET A 526 21.54 34.56 17.91
N GLU A 527 21.56 35.45 18.91
CA GLU A 527 20.95 36.79 18.84
C GLU A 527 21.69 37.72 17.87
N HIS A 528 23.01 37.60 17.73
CA HIS A 528 23.79 38.36 16.76
C HIS A 528 23.54 37.87 15.33
N LEU A 529 23.48 36.54 15.12
CA LEU A 529 23.09 35.95 13.84
C LEU A 529 21.65 36.32 13.47
N GLU A 530 20.71 36.23 14.42
CA GLU A 530 19.31 36.62 14.23
C GLU A 530 19.17 38.12 13.98
N SER A 531 19.91 38.97 14.71
CA SER A 531 19.92 40.43 14.51
C SER A 531 20.52 40.82 13.14
N ASN A 532 21.59 40.15 12.72
CA ASN A 532 22.20 40.38 11.40
C ASN A 532 21.28 39.92 10.27
N VAL A 533 20.70 38.72 10.37
CA VAL A 533 19.70 38.23 9.40
C VAL A 533 18.47 39.14 9.40
N ARG A 534 17.97 39.59 10.56
CA ARG A 534 16.83 40.50 10.65
C ARG A 534 17.12 41.87 10.04
N LYS A 535 18.33 42.41 10.22
CA LYS A 535 18.77 43.67 9.58
C LYS A 535 18.89 43.51 8.07
N GLU A 536 19.51 42.43 7.61
CA GLU A 536 19.66 42.09 6.18
C GLU A 536 18.28 41.88 5.53
N CYS A 537 17.36 41.16 6.17
CA CYS A 537 15.97 41.02 5.73
C CYS A 537 15.25 42.36 5.67
N LYS A 538 15.37 43.22 6.68
CA LYS A 538 14.71 44.54 6.69
C LYS A 538 15.24 45.44 5.58
N GLN A 539 16.54 45.42 5.34
CA GLN A 539 17.16 46.16 4.24
C GLN A 539 16.71 45.59 2.88
N ALA A 540 16.79 44.27 2.69
CA ALA A 540 16.37 43.61 1.46
C ALA A 540 14.87 43.80 1.19
N PHE A 541 14.05 43.81 2.23
CA PHE A 541 12.62 44.12 2.15
C PHE A 541 12.37 45.58 1.78
N ALA A 542 13.09 46.53 2.38
CA ALA A 542 12.99 47.94 2.00
C ALA A 542 13.43 48.18 0.55
N GLU A 543 14.48 47.51 0.08
CA GLU A 543 14.92 47.53 -1.33
C GLU A 543 13.86 46.91 -2.26
N LEU A 544 13.25 45.79 -1.86
CA LEU A 544 12.16 45.15 -2.61
C LEU A 544 10.93 46.07 -2.68
N GLN A 545 10.52 46.64 -1.55
CA GLN A 545 9.36 47.50 -1.44
C GLN A 545 9.52 48.77 -2.26
N THR A 546 10.66 49.46 -2.15
CA THR A 546 10.97 50.65 -2.98
C THR A 546 11.02 50.32 -4.47
N THR A 547 11.49 49.13 -4.87
CA THR A 547 11.49 48.70 -6.27
C THR A 547 10.07 48.41 -6.77
N MET A 548 9.24 47.75 -5.95
CA MET A 548 7.83 47.48 -6.27
C MET A 548 6.99 48.76 -6.32
N GLU A 549 7.22 49.70 -5.39
CA GLU A 549 6.55 51.01 -5.35
C GLU A 549 7.02 51.95 -6.48
N SER A 550 8.29 51.90 -6.91
CA SER A 550 8.77 52.62 -8.09
C SER A 550 8.17 52.13 -9.42
N CYS A 551 7.51 50.96 -9.39
CA CYS A 551 6.70 50.44 -10.48
C CYS A 551 5.21 50.80 -10.33
N GLY A 552 4.79 51.39 -9.20
CA GLY A 552 3.40 51.51 -8.78
C GLY A 552 2.79 52.91 -8.76
N ASP A 553 3.51 53.98 -9.13
CA ASP A 553 2.91 55.32 -9.20
C ASP A 553 2.68 55.81 -10.65
N ASP A 554 1.49 56.42 -10.79
CA ASP A 554 0.87 57.16 -11.90
C ASP A 554 0.11 56.36 -13.00
N GLU A 555 -1.21 56.27 -12.80
CA GLU A 555 -2.32 56.25 -13.78
C GLU A 555 -2.56 55.04 -14.71
N TYR A 556 -1.90 53.89 -14.54
CA TYR A 556 -2.25 52.66 -15.29
C TYR A 556 -2.35 51.41 -14.41
N GLU A 557 -3.52 51.18 -13.79
CA GLU A 557 -3.98 49.89 -13.25
C GLU A 557 -4.41 48.93 -14.39
N GLY A 558 -3.53 48.71 -15.38
CA GLY A 558 -3.79 47.80 -16.49
C GLY A 558 -3.45 46.35 -16.15
N MET A 559 -4.49 45.52 -16.00
CA MET A 559 -4.52 44.05 -15.82
C MET A 559 -3.28 43.26 -16.32
N ASP A 560 -2.50 42.71 -15.38
CA ASP A 560 -1.69 41.50 -15.60
C ASP A 560 -2.54 40.21 -15.38
N VAL A 561 -3.84 40.33 -15.15
CA VAL A 561 -4.78 39.21 -15.00
C VAL A 561 -5.26 38.81 -16.39
N THR A 562 -5.25 37.51 -16.67
CA THR A 562 -5.74 36.98 -17.95
C THR A 562 -7.22 37.30 -18.12
N THR A 563 -7.65 37.71 -19.32
CA THR A 563 -9.09 37.84 -19.63
C THR A 563 -9.81 36.50 -19.47
N PHE A 564 -11.11 36.52 -19.15
CA PHE A 564 -11.89 35.30 -18.94
C PHE A 564 -11.79 34.24 -20.07
N PRO A 565 -11.83 34.59 -21.38
CA PRO A 565 -11.66 33.60 -22.45
C PRO A 565 -10.29 32.91 -22.43
N GLU A 566 -9.24 33.69 -22.16
CA GLU A 566 -7.87 33.19 -22.08
C GLU A 566 -7.67 32.30 -20.83
N PHE A 567 -8.24 32.71 -19.69
CA PHE A 567 -8.28 31.90 -18.47
C PHE A 567 -8.96 30.56 -18.73
N LEU A 568 -10.14 30.58 -19.35
CA LEU A 568 -10.91 29.39 -19.65
C LEU A 568 -10.12 28.46 -20.58
N HIS A 569 -9.45 29.03 -21.57
CA HIS A 569 -8.61 28.28 -22.48
C HIS A 569 -7.42 27.61 -21.78
N ARG A 570 -6.69 28.37 -20.95
CA ARG A 570 -5.54 27.84 -20.19
C ARG A 570 -5.96 26.80 -19.13
N LEU A 571 -7.13 26.93 -18.53
CA LEU A 571 -7.66 25.99 -17.53
C LEU A 571 -8.06 24.63 -18.13
N LEU A 572 -8.63 24.64 -19.34
CA LEU A 572 -9.13 23.43 -20.01
C LEU A 572 -8.06 22.69 -20.82
N TRP A 573 -7.08 23.42 -21.39
CA TRP A 573 -6.13 22.86 -22.37
C TRP A 573 -4.65 22.97 -21.95
N GLU A 574 -4.39 23.08 -20.64
CA GLU A 574 -3.10 23.28 -19.98
C GLU A 574 -1.91 22.45 -20.53
N ASP A 575 -2.16 21.20 -20.97
CA ASP A 575 -1.13 20.25 -21.44
C ASP A 575 -1.20 19.91 -22.94
N SER A 576 -2.20 20.43 -23.67
CA SER A 576 -2.48 19.97 -25.03
C SER A 576 -2.00 20.97 -26.07
N SER A 577 -1.06 20.51 -26.91
CA SER A 577 -0.60 21.13 -28.17
C SER A 577 -1.69 21.24 -29.27
N TRP A 578 -2.96 21.20 -28.86
CA TRP A 578 -4.13 21.07 -29.71
C TRP A 578 -4.84 22.41 -29.87
N THR A 579 -4.21 23.33 -30.58
CA THR A 579 -4.91 24.55 -31.05
C THR A 579 -4.60 24.92 -32.49
N ASN A 580 -3.65 24.26 -33.17
CA ASN A 580 -3.29 24.60 -34.55
C ASN A 580 -3.65 23.54 -35.61
N SER A 581 -4.11 22.35 -35.23
CA SER A 581 -4.68 21.40 -36.18
C SER A 581 -6.20 21.47 -36.13
N THR A 582 -6.79 22.27 -37.00
CA THR A 582 -8.20 22.11 -37.38
C THR A 582 -8.35 20.65 -37.83
N SER A 583 -9.02 19.81 -37.05
CA SER A 583 -9.22 18.42 -37.47
C SER A 583 -9.99 18.45 -38.79
N LEU A 584 -9.47 17.79 -39.82
CA LEU A 584 -10.11 17.67 -41.15
C LEU A 584 -11.59 17.22 -41.03
N TYR A 585 -11.93 16.53 -39.94
CA TYR A 585 -13.27 16.03 -39.58
C TYR A 585 -14.28 17.11 -39.17
N ALA A 586 -13.84 18.28 -38.67
CA ALA A 586 -14.76 19.35 -38.26
C ALA A 586 -15.46 20.01 -39.46
N SER A 587 -14.89 19.90 -40.66
CA SER A 587 -15.42 20.51 -41.88
C SER A 587 -16.42 19.61 -42.65
N THR A 588 -16.46 18.31 -42.37
CA THR A 588 -17.16 17.34 -43.24
C THR A 588 -18.46 16.76 -42.69
N LEU A 589 -18.84 16.96 -41.42
CA LEU A 589 -20.00 16.25 -40.82
C LEU A 589 -20.82 17.08 -39.78
N PRO A 590 -21.45 18.21 -40.17
CA PRO A 590 -22.23 19.05 -39.24
C PRO A 590 -23.49 18.35 -38.69
N VAL A 591 -24.12 17.46 -39.48
CA VAL A 591 -25.35 16.75 -39.07
C VAL A 591 -25.08 15.76 -37.94
N THR A 592 -23.98 15.00 -38.01
CA THR A 592 -23.62 14.04 -36.95
C THR A 592 -23.18 14.73 -35.68
N LEU A 593 -22.51 15.89 -35.78
CA LEU A 593 -22.15 16.69 -34.60
C LEU A 593 -23.40 17.26 -33.93
N ALA A 594 -24.38 17.74 -34.70
CA ALA A 594 -25.65 18.22 -34.14
C ALA A 594 -26.46 17.10 -33.45
N GLN A 595 -26.47 15.89 -34.00
CA GLN A 595 -27.13 14.74 -33.36
C GLN A 595 -26.37 14.25 -32.12
N PHE A 596 -25.05 14.27 -32.15
CA PHE A 596 -24.24 13.94 -30.96
C PHE A 596 -24.42 14.98 -29.86
N ASP A 597 -24.51 16.26 -30.20
CA ASP A 597 -24.85 17.35 -29.27
C ASP A 597 -26.23 17.14 -28.62
N ALA A 598 -27.21 16.67 -29.39
CA ALA A 598 -28.53 16.29 -28.86
C ALA A 598 -28.45 15.11 -27.87
N LEU A 599 -27.57 14.13 -28.10
CA LEU A 599 -27.34 13.03 -27.15
C LEU A 599 -26.73 13.52 -25.83
N LEU A 600 -25.82 14.48 -25.89
CA LEU A 600 -25.21 15.09 -24.70
C LEU A 600 -26.20 15.94 -23.89
N SER A 601 -27.37 16.26 -24.42
CA SER A 601 -28.47 16.84 -23.63
C SER A 601 -29.11 15.83 -22.68
N SER A 602 -28.86 14.52 -22.85
CA SER A 602 -29.30 13.48 -21.93
C SER A 602 -28.31 13.29 -20.78
N LYS A 603 -28.77 13.57 -19.55
CA LYS A 603 -27.95 13.41 -18.34
C LYS A 603 -27.48 11.97 -18.14
N GLN A 604 -28.33 10.99 -18.46
CA GLN A 604 -28.00 9.57 -18.33
C GLN A 604 -26.85 9.16 -19.27
N PHE A 605 -26.81 9.74 -20.47
CA PHE A 605 -25.74 9.44 -21.42
C PHE A 605 -24.38 9.94 -20.92
N ILE A 606 -24.33 11.12 -20.28
CA ILE A 606 -23.10 11.63 -19.66
C ILE A 606 -22.68 10.75 -18.48
N PHE A 607 -23.62 10.27 -17.66
CA PHE A 607 -23.34 9.34 -16.57
C PHE A 607 -22.70 8.05 -17.08
N SER A 608 -23.22 7.47 -18.18
CA SER A 608 -22.61 6.30 -18.80
C SER A 608 -21.19 6.58 -19.32
N ILE A 609 -20.95 7.72 -19.96
CA ILE A 609 -19.59 8.10 -20.40
C ILE A 609 -18.61 8.12 -19.23
N VAL A 610 -19.01 8.72 -18.12
CA VAL A 610 -18.16 8.82 -16.93
C VAL A 610 -17.98 7.44 -16.29
N GLU A 611 -19.02 6.62 -16.19
CA GLU A 611 -18.93 5.29 -15.58
C GLU A 611 -18.06 4.32 -16.40
N THR A 612 -18.21 4.31 -17.73
CA THR A 612 -17.35 3.53 -18.64
C THR A 612 -15.88 3.99 -18.52
N ALA A 613 -15.63 5.29 -18.36
CA ALA A 613 -14.29 5.82 -18.17
C ALA A 613 -13.66 5.48 -16.80
N GLU A 614 -14.49 5.32 -15.76
CA GLU A 614 -14.03 4.95 -14.42
C GLU A 614 -13.86 3.45 -14.22
N SER A 615 -14.59 2.63 -14.99
CA SER A 615 -14.49 1.16 -14.94
C SER A 615 -13.25 0.63 -15.67
N GLU A 616 -12.59 1.44 -16.51
CA GLU A 616 -11.40 1.04 -17.26
C GLU A 616 -10.10 1.14 -16.43
N PRO A 617 -9.46 0.02 -16.06
CA PRO A 617 -8.27 0.04 -15.21
C PRO A 617 -6.99 0.52 -15.93
N ASN A 618 -6.99 0.55 -17.27
CA ASN A 618 -5.83 0.92 -18.09
C ASN A 618 -5.81 2.39 -18.53
N MET A 619 -6.83 3.19 -18.19
CA MET A 619 -6.88 4.59 -18.60
C MET A 619 -5.96 5.44 -17.74
N SER A 620 -5.05 6.19 -18.38
CA SER A 620 -4.08 7.04 -17.71
C SER A 620 -4.74 8.27 -17.05
N LEU A 621 -4.07 8.83 -16.04
CA LEU A 621 -4.54 10.05 -15.36
C LEU A 621 -4.66 11.24 -16.32
N GLY A 622 -3.81 11.29 -17.35
CA GLY A 622 -3.84 12.30 -18.41
C GLY A 622 -5.08 12.17 -19.30
N GLU A 623 -5.42 10.95 -19.73
CA GLU A 623 -6.65 10.68 -20.51
C GLU A 623 -7.92 11.01 -19.71
N LYS A 624 -7.96 10.68 -18.42
CA LYS A 624 -9.05 11.10 -17.51
C LYS A 624 -9.18 12.62 -17.42
N SER A 625 -8.06 13.33 -17.38
CA SER A 625 -8.05 14.80 -17.36
C SER A 625 -8.53 15.40 -18.68
N MET A 626 -8.10 14.83 -19.80
CA MET A 626 -8.54 15.25 -21.13
C MET A 626 -10.05 15.05 -21.31
N LEU A 627 -10.57 13.86 -20.97
CA LEU A 627 -12.00 13.58 -21.03
C LEU A 627 -12.82 14.55 -20.16
N SER A 628 -12.35 14.85 -18.94
CA SER A 628 -13.00 15.83 -18.06
C SER A 628 -13.05 17.23 -18.66
N SER A 629 -11.97 17.63 -19.35
CA SER A 629 -11.87 18.94 -20.01
C SER A 629 -12.77 19.03 -21.24
N LEU A 630 -12.83 17.97 -22.05
CA LEU A 630 -13.73 17.86 -23.19
C LEU A 630 -15.21 17.90 -22.76
N LEU A 631 -15.58 17.13 -21.73
CA LEU A 631 -16.95 17.12 -21.20
C LEU A 631 -17.35 18.51 -20.67
N VAL A 632 -16.50 19.13 -19.84
CA VAL A 632 -16.78 20.50 -19.35
C VAL A 632 -16.88 21.46 -20.54
N ALA A 633 -15.92 21.48 -21.46
CA ALA A 633 -15.90 22.38 -22.61
C ALA A 633 -17.17 22.29 -23.48
N VAL A 634 -17.70 21.08 -23.71
CA VAL A 634 -18.94 20.89 -24.48
C VAL A 634 -20.17 21.35 -23.69
N LEU A 635 -20.21 21.05 -22.40
CA LEU A 635 -21.34 21.40 -21.52
C LEU A 635 -21.44 22.90 -21.21
N LEU A 636 -20.34 23.66 -21.29
CA LEU A 636 -20.33 25.12 -21.07
C LEU A 636 -21.28 25.91 -21.99
N ARG A 637 -21.68 25.35 -23.13
CA ARG A 637 -22.70 25.94 -24.03
C ARG A 637 -24.04 26.15 -23.34
N ASN A 638 -24.39 25.29 -22.38
CA ASN A 638 -25.51 25.47 -21.49
C ASN A 638 -25.01 25.32 -20.05
N PHE A 639 -24.53 26.43 -19.48
CA PHE A 639 -23.88 26.43 -18.18
C PHE A 639 -24.79 25.96 -17.03
N GLN A 640 -26.09 26.26 -17.10
CA GLN A 640 -27.07 25.77 -16.13
C GLN A 640 -27.15 24.24 -16.16
N TYR A 641 -27.29 23.65 -17.35
CA TYR A 641 -27.26 22.21 -17.53
C TYR A 641 -25.93 21.58 -17.11
N CYS A 642 -24.80 22.21 -17.45
CA CYS A 642 -23.47 21.78 -17.01
C CYS A 642 -23.41 21.68 -15.48
N THR A 643 -23.93 22.70 -14.78
CA THR A 643 -23.96 22.74 -13.32
C THR A 643 -24.80 21.61 -12.75
N ASP A 644 -26.00 21.39 -13.30
CA ASP A 644 -26.87 20.29 -12.87
C ASP A 644 -26.22 18.91 -13.05
N VAL A 645 -25.54 18.69 -14.18
CA VAL A 645 -24.81 17.46 -14.46
C VAL A 645 -23.65 17.27 -13.48
N VAL A 646 -22.78 18.27 -13.33
CA VAL A 646 -21.60 18.22 -12.46
C VAL A 646 -22.00 17.98 -11.00
N LEU A 647 -22.99 18.72 -10.49
CA LEU A 647 -23.46 18.56 -9.11
C LEU A 647 -24.17 17.22 -8.90
N SER A 648 -24.77 16.63 -9.93
CA SER A 648 -25.39 15.31 -9.81
C SER A 648 -24.39 14.17 -9.85
N LEU A 649 -23.38 14.28 -10.72
CA LEU A 649 -22.24 13.35 -10.74
C LEU A 649 -21.48 13.40 -9.41
N LEU A 650 -21.30 14.59 -8.84
CA LEU A 650 -20.70 14.77 -7.51
C LEU A 650 -21.47 14.02 -6.42
N ARG A 651 -22.81 14.15 -6.38
CA ARG A 651 -23.65 13.42 -5.41
C ARG A 651 -23.51 11.91 -5.55
N ALA A 652 -23.59 11.40 -6.78
CA ALA A 652 -23.43 9.97 -7.06
C ALA A 652 -22.04 9.46 -6.68
N HIS A 653 -20.99 10.25 -6.95
CA HIS A 653 -19.60 9.92 -6.61
C HIS A 653 -19.38 9.88 -5.09
N ILE A 654 -19.96 10.82 -4.34
CA ILE A 654 -19.90 10.82 -2.86
C ILE A 654 -20.60 9.57 -2.31
N ALA A 655 -21.82 9.29 -2.74
CA ALA A 655 -22.57 8.10 -2.28
C ALA A 655 -21.79 6.80 -2.59
N LYS A 656 -21.29 6.64 -3.81
CA LYS A 656 -20.47 5.49 -4.23
C LYS A 656 -19.21 5.35 -3.37
N SER A 657 -18.52 6.46 -3.08
CA SER A 657 -17.29 6.47 -2.30
C SER A 657 -17.51 6.13 -0.81
N VAL A 658 -18.62 6.59 -0.24
CA VAL A 658 -19.03 6.26 1.14
C VAL A 658 -19.41 4.78 1.25
N HIS A 659 -20.21 4.25 0.31
CA HIS A 659 -20.56 2.83 0.30
C HIS A 659 -19.36 1.89 0.06
N ALA A 660 -18.36 2.35 -0.69
CA ALA A 660 -17.11 1.61 -0.91
C ALA A 660 -16.12 1.69 0.27
N GLY A 661 -16.42 2.44 1.34
CA GLY A 661 -15.51 2.61 2.48
C GLY A 661 -14.28 3.48 2.19
N SER A 662 -14.35 4.34 1.17
CA SER A 662 -13.25 5.19 0.68
C SER A 662 -13.48 6.70 0.94
N SER A 663 -14.34 7.01 1.90
CA SER A 663 -14.76 8.39 2.23
C SER A 663 -13.64 9.27 2.78
N ASP A 664 -12.61 8.69 3.40
CA ASP A 664 -11.45 9.38 3.99
C ASP A 664 -10.45 9.93 2.96
N ILE A 665 -10.43 9.34 1.75
CA ILE A 665 -9.52 9.71 0.66
C ILE A 665 -10.17 10.55 -0.45
N LEU A 666 -11.46 10.90 -0.31
CA LEU A 666 -12.21 11.68 -1.28
C LEU A 666 -11.53 13.04 -1.55
N PHE A 667 -11.38 13.41 -2.84
CA PHE A 667 -10.67 14.62 -3.30
C PHE A 667 -9.18 14.69 -2.95
N ARG A 668 -8.52 13.61 -2.50
CA ARG A 668 -7.08 13.61 -2.17
C ARG A 668 -6.18 13.24 -3.36
N LYS A 669 -6.49 12.17 -4.10
CA LYS A 669 -5.60 11.61 -5.16
C LYS A 669 -5.96 12.00 -6.61
N SER A 670 -7.20 12.41 -6.87
CA SER A 670 -7.70 12.94 -8.17
C SER A 670 -7.77 11.92 -9.29
N ASP A 671 -7.96 10.67 -8.93
CA ASP A 671 -7.95 9.56 -9.89
C ASP A 671 -9.28 9.43 -10.64
N SER A 672 -10.29 10.23 -10.27
CA SER A 672 -11.63 10.23 -10.86
C SER A 672 -11.86 11.40 -11.83
N VAL A 673 -12.55 11.11 -12.93
CA VAL A 673 -13.06 12.07 -13.92
C VAL A 673 -14.03 13.06 -13.25
N VAL A 674 -14.89 12.60 -12.33
CA VAL A 674 -15.85 13.47 -11.62
C VAL A 674 -15.12 14.52 -10.78
N GLU A 675 -14.11 14.13 -10.01
CA GLU A 675 -13.33 15.08 -9.20
C GLU A 675 -12.65 16.16 -10.06
N LYS A 676 -12.16 15.79 -11.26
CA LYS A 676 -11.55 16.72 -12.21
C LYS A 676 -12.58 17.65 -12.85
N MET A 677 -13.77 17.15 -13.20
CA MET A 677 -14.87 17.97 -13.73
C MET A 677 -15.34 18.99 -12.70
N VAL A 678 -15.57 18.56 -11.45
CA VAL A 678 -16.02 19.44 -10.36
C VAL A 678 -14.96 20.50 -10.05
N SER A 679 -13.67 20.12 -10.04
CA SER A 679 -12.55 21.06 -9.87
C SER A 679 -12.54 22.15 -10.94
N LYS A 680 -12.68 21.78 -12.22
CA LYS A 680 -12.73 22.75 -13.34
C LYS A 680 -13.96 23.64 -13.26
N TRP A 681 -15.14 23.06 -13.08
CA TRP A 681 -16.39 23.80 -12.93
C TRP A 681 -16.32 24.79 -11.76
N LEU A 682 -15.86 24.35 -10.59
CA LEU A 682 -15.71 25.22 -9.42
C LEU A 682 -14.71 26.34 -9.67
N THR A 683 -13.61 26.07 -10.37
CA THR A 683 -12.61 27.08 -10.73
C THR A 683 -13.15 28.12 -11.70
N ILE A 684 -14.00 27.72 -12.67
CA ILE A 684 -14.71 28.62 -13.58
C ILE A 684 -15.69 29.52 -12.80
N CYS A 685 -16.50 28.91 -11.92
CA CYS A 685 -17.45 29.64 -11.06
C CYS A 685 -16.79 30.65 -10.12
N LEU A 686 -15.55 30.40 -9.70
CA LEU A 686 -14.81 31.25 -8.78
C LEU A 686 -13.91 32.27 -9.49
N TYR A 687 -13.88 32.31 -10.83
CA TYR A 687 -13.00 33.20 -11.57
C TYR A 687 -13.22 34.67 -11.23
N ASP A 688 -14.45 35.18 -11.35
CA ASP A 688 -14.76 36.60 -11.11
C ASP A 688 -14.32 37.06 -9.70
N PRO A 689 -14.74 36.40 -8.59
CA PRO A 689 -14.30 36.81 -7.27
C PRO A 689 -12.78 36.66 -7.06
N ILE A 690 -12.15 35.63 -7.65
CA ILE A 690 -10.69 35.45 -7.57
C ILE A 690 -9.95 36.56 -8.31
N SER A 691 -10.43 36.93 -9.50
CA SER A 691 -9.80 37.91 -10.39
C SER A 691 -9.81 39.32 -9.80
N GLN A 692 -10.87 39.68 -9.08
CA GLN A 692 -11.03 41.01 -8.49
C GLN A 692 -10.15 41.24 -7.25
N PHE A 693 -10.02 40.24 -6.37
CA PHE A 693 -9.37 40.41 -5.06
C PHE A 693 -8.06 39.65 -4.92
N GLN A 694 -8.07 38.33 -5.13
CA GLN A 694 -6.91 37.47 -4.85
C GLN A 694 -5.84 37.53 -5.94
N ALA A 695 -6.23 37.72 -7.21
CA ALA A 695 -5.30 37.71 -8.34
C ALA A 695 -4.23 38.82 -8.22
N ASN A 696 -4.60 39.99 -7.73
CA ASN A 696 -3.67 41.11 -7.52
C ASN A 696 -2.62 40.80 -6.43
N LYS A 697 -3.07 40.21 -5.31
CA LYS A 697 -2.18 39.76 -4.23
C LYS A 697 -1.24 38.65 -4.72
N TYR A 698 -1.76 37.72 -5.52
CA TYR A 698 -0.98 36.64 -6.13
C TYR A 698 0.05 37.15 -7.14
N ASN A 699 -0.32 38.11 -8.00
CA ASN A 699 0.60 38.74 -8.96
C ASN A 699 1.76 39.44 -8.24
N THR A 700 1.44 40.20 -7.18
CA THR A 700 2.44 40.89 -6.37
C THR A 700 3.40 39.89 -5.71
N LEU A 701 2.87 38.78 -5.16
CA LEU A 701 3.67 37.68 -4.63
C LEU A 701 4.58 37.06 -5.70
N PHE A 702 4.04 36.76 -6.88
CA PHE A 702 4.81 36.16 -7.98
C PHE A 702 5.97 37.08 -8.41
N LYS A 703 5.70 38.38 -8.57
CA LYS A 703 6.71 39.40 -8.88
C LYS A 703 7.78 39.48 -7.78
N ALA A 704 7.38 39.44 -6.51
CA ALA A 704 8.31 39.47 -5.37
C ALA A 704 9.22 38.23 -5.32
N LEU A 705 8.66 37.04 -5.53
CA LEU A 705 9.42 35.78 -5.59
C LEU A 705 10.39 35.77 -6.78
N LYS A 706 9.93 36.20 -7.96
CA LYS A 706 10.75 36.31 -9.17
C LYS A 706 11.93 37.25 -8.95
N TYR A 707 11.66 38.47 -8.48
CA TYR A 707 12.70 39.47 -8.20
C TYR A 707 13.72 38.97 -7.16
N GLN A 708 13.25 38.40 -6.04
CA GLN A 708 14.14 37.90 -4.99
C GLN A 708 15.06 36.79 -5.51
N THR A 709 14.56 35.95 -6.42
CA THR A 709 15.34 34.85 -7.02
C THR A 709 16.38 35.38 -8.01
N GLU A 710 16.00 36.32 -8.88
CA GLU A 710 16.83 36.88 -9.96
C GLU A 710 17.88 37.89 -9.47
N ARG A 711 17.75 38.36 -8.22
CA ARG A 711 18.76 39.16 -7.51
C ARG A 711 20.08 38.42 -7.33
N GLY A 712 20.05 37.09 -7.26
CA GLY A 712 21.23 36.24 -7.10
C GLY A 712 21.53 35.37 -8.32
N PRO A 713 22.67 34.66 -8.34
CA PRO A 713 22.97 33.69 -9.39
C PRO A 713 21.89 32.60 -9.48
N VAL A 714 21.43 32.33 -10.70
CA VAL A 714 20.47 31.28 -11.02
C VAL A 714 21.07 30.35 -12.07
N ASP A 715 21.02 29.05 -11.83
CA ASP A 715 21.46 28.04 -12.79
C ASP A 715 20.40 27.85 -13.89
N ALA A 716 20.75 28.15 -15.13
CA ALA A 716 19.82 28.11 -16.27
C ALA A 716 19.36 26.68 -16.65
N VAL A 717 20.08 25.64 -16.21
CA VAL A 717 19.78 24.23 -16.53
C VAL A 717 18.88 23.61 -15.45
N THR A 718 19.26 23.71 -14.17
CA THR A 718 18.52 23.08 -13.05
C THR A 718 17.45 23.98 -12.43
N GLY A 719 17.52 25.29 -12.67
CA GLY A 719 16.70 26.30 -12.01
C GLY A 719 17.11 26.58 -10.56
N ASN A 720 18.25 26.04 -10.10
CA ASN A 720 18.71 26.26 -8.74
C ASN A 720 19.21 27.70 -8.55
N ALA A 721 18.78 28.36 -7.49
CA ALA A 721 19.05 29.77 -7.25
C ALA A 721 19.72 29.99 -5.88
N ARG A 722 20.53 31.05 -5.77
CA ARG A 722 21.16 31.44 -4.50
C ARG A 722 20.13 31.91 -3.46
N TYR A 723 19.13 32.66 -3.91
CA TYR A 723 18.03 33.15 -3.10
C TYR A 723 16.76 32.41 -3.53
N THR A 724 16.29 31.51 -2.67
CA THR A 724 15.06 30.73 -2.88
C THR A 724 14.47 30.43 -1.50
N ILE A 725 13.18 30.13 -1.46
CA ILE A 725 12.51 29.62 -0.26
C ILE A 725 12.43 28.08 -0.26
N ASN A 726 12.92 27.41 -1.30
CA ASN A 726 12.93 25.96 -1.42
C ASN A 726 14.35 25.39 -1.29
N GLU A 727 14.57 24.57 -0.26
CA GLU A 727 15.88 23.95 0.00
C GLU A 727 16.37 23.07 -1.18
N ALA A 728 15.47 22.36 -1.85
CA ALA A 728 15.82 21.48 -2.96
C ALA A 728 16.31 22.25 -4.20
N LYS A 729 15.90 23.52 -4.34
CA LYS A 729 16.32 24.43 -5.41
C LYS A 729 17.43 25.38 -4.98
N LEU A 730 18.01 25.20 -3.79
CA LEU A 730 19.07 26.06 -3.30
C LEU A 730 20.39 25.77 -4.03
N LEU A 731 21.01 26.81 -4.58
CA LEU A 731 22.33 26.71 -5.20
C LEU A 731 23.41 26.52 -4.11
N ARG A 732 23.94 25.31 -4.04
CA ARG A 732 24.99 24.89 -3.07
C ARG A 732 26.41 25.14 -3.56
N GLU A 733 26.58 25.53 -4.82
CA GLU A 733 27.90 25.88 -5.34
C GLU A 733 28.30 27.31 -4.93
N ILE A 734 29.59 27.48 -4.67
CA ILE A 734 30.17 28.79 -4.36
C ILE A 734 30.43 29.49 -5.69
N VAL A 735 29.60 30.49 -6.00
CA VAL A 735 29.71 31.31 -7.21
C VAL A 735 29.95 32.76 -6.81
N ASP A 736 31.01 33.36 -7.37
CA ASP A 736 31.35 34.76 -7.16
C ASP A 736 30.29 35.65 -7.82
N CYS A 737 29.61 36.46 -7.00
CA CYS A 737 28.56 37.37 -7.46
C CYS A 737 29.16 38.75 -7.71
N SER A 738 29.28 39.14 -8.97
CA SER A 738 29.61 40.50 -9.39
C SER A 738 28.49 41.06 -10.25
N TYR A 739 28.03 42.27 -9.91
CA TYR A 739 26.97 42.96 -10.65
C TYR A 739 27.59 43.78 -11.79
N VAL A 740 26.93 43.75 -12.94
CA VAL A 740 27.33 44.47 -14.14
C VAL A 740 26.15 45.29 -14.64
N ASP A 741 26.31 46.61 -14.71
CA ASP A 741 25.30 47.51 -15.29
C ASP A 741 25.55 47.66 -16.80
N CYS A 742 24.61 47.21 -17.63
CA CYS A 742 24.71 47.24 -19.10
C CYS A 742 23.85 48.37 -19.67
N LEU A 743 24.35 49.06 -20.71
CA LEU A 743 23.62 50.11 -21.44
C LEU A 743 22.97 49.50 -22.68
N VAL A 744 21.63 49.35 -22.67
CA VAL A 744 20.89 48.61 -23.68
C VAL A 744 20.09 49.53 -24.60
N THR A 745 20.29 49.38 -25.91
CA THR A 745 19.47 50.04 -26.94
C THR A 745 18.37 49.09 -27.42
N ASN A 746 17.12 49.56 -27.44
CA ASN A 746 15.94 48.79 -27.87
C ASN A 746 15.91 48.58 -29.40
N LEU A 747 15.08 47.66 -29.89
CA LEU A 747 14.84 47.38 -31.31
C LEU A 747 14.45 48.62 -32.11
N ASP A 748 13.66 49.53 -31.51
CA ASP A 748 13.25 50.80 -32.09
C ASP A 748 14.36 51.88 -32.09
N GLY A 749 15.56 51.56 -31.61
CA GLY A 749 16.64 52.54 -31.38
C GLY A 749 16.44 53.44 -30.16
N ARG A 750 15.36 53.26 -29.38
CA ARG A 750 15.14 53.98 -28.11
C ARG A 750 16.08 53.47 -27.01
N GLY A 751 16.57 54.38 -26.17
CA GLY A 751 17.58 54.09 -25.13
C GLY A 751 18.89 54.83 -25.39
N PRO A 752 19.91 54.69 -24.51
CA PRO A 752 20.20 53.49 -23.74
C PRO A 752 19.48 53.39 -22.39
N TYR A 753 18.97 52.20 -22.08
CA TYR A 753 18.44 51.83 -20.76
C TYR A 753 19.54 51.17 -19.93
N THR A 754 19.70 51.56 -18.67
CA THR A 754 20.63 50.89 -17.74
C THR A 754 19.97 49.64 -17.16
N VAL A 755 20.49 48.46 -17.48
CA VAL A 755 19.97 47.16 -16.99
C VAL A 755 21.05 46.50 -16.13
N ARG A 756 20.72 46.20 -14.87
CA ARG A 756 21.61 45.48 -13.96
C ARG A 756 21.53 43.98 -14.20
N ALA A 757 22.68 43.35 -14.48
CA ALA A 757 22.83 41.91 -14.63
C ALA A 757 23.93 41.37 -13.71
N ILE A 758 24.08 40.05 -13.65
CA ILE A 758 25.12 39.37 -12.88
C ILE A 758 26.13 38.80 -13.86
N ALA A 759 27.43 38.90 -13.57
CA ALA A 759 28.47 38.44 -14.49
C ALA A 759 28.37 36.95 -14.86
N CYS A 760 27.75 36.13 -14.01
CA CYS A 760 27.49 34.72 -14.27
C CYS A 760 26.12 34.44 -14.91
N ASP A 761 25.35 35.47 -15.31
CA ASP A 761 24.14 35.26 -16.09
C ASP A 761 24.50 34.76 -17.51
N THR A 762 23.68 33.85 -18.02
CA THR A 762 23.68 33.45 -19.44
C THR A 762 23.10 34.55 -20.33
N ILE A 763 23.29 34.46 -21.65
CA ILE A 763 22.76 35.45 -22.59
C ILE A 763 21.23 35.42 -22.61
N SER A 764 20.60 34.24 -22.53
CA SER A 764 19.13 34.14 -22.37
C SER A 764 18.62 34.77 -21.07
N GLN A 765 19.32 34.60 -19.94
CA GLN A 765 18.96 35.26 -18.68
C GLN A 765 19.10 36.79 -18.79
N LEU A 766 20.13 37.28 -19.47
CA LEU A 766 20.27 38.70 -19.77
C LEU A 766 19.12 39.20 -20.66
N LYS A 767 18.76 38.48 -21.73
CA LYS A 767 17.60 38.82 -22.58
C LYS A 767 16.32 38.95 -21.75
N GLN A 768 16.08 38.03 -20.81
CA GLN A 768 14.92 38.09 -19.91
C GLN A 768 14.95 39.33 -18.99
N LYS A 769 16.08 39.62 -18.34
CA LYS A 769 16.25 40.81 -17.49
C LYS A 769 16.07 42.11 -18.26
N ILE A 770 16.53 42.15 -19.50
CA ILE A 770 16.34 43.28 -20.39
C ILE A 770 14.85 43.45 -20.73
N LEU A 771 14.15 42.37 -21.11
CA LEU A 771 12.71 42.44 -21.39
C LEU A 771 11.92 42.91 -20.17
N ASP A 772 12.23 42.37 -18.99
CA ASP A 772 11.56 42.75 -17.75
C ASP A 772 11.80 44.22 -17.38
N HIS A 773 12.96 44.80 -17.72
CA HIS A 773 13.27 46.19 -17.42
C HIS A 773 12.76 47.18 -18.49
N VAL A 774 12.97 46.88 -19.78
CA VAL A 774 12.59 47.74 -20.91
C VAL A 774 11.08 47.73 -21.11
N PHE A 775 10.43 46.57 -20.98
CA PHE A 775 8.99 46.38 -21.15
C PHE A 775 8.26 46.21 -19.82
N LYS A 776 8.78 46.80 -18.73
CA LYS A 776 8.21 46.67 -17.38
C LYS A 776 6.74 47.09 -17.26
N ARG A 777 6.27 47.95 -18.16
CA ARG A 777 4.89 48.48 -18.23
C ARG A 777 3.99 47.78 -19.27
N THR A 778 4.53 46.80 -19.98
CA THR A 778 3.81 46.08 -21.03
C THR A 778 3.45 44.68 -20.51
N PRO A 779 2.20 44.20 -20.68
CA PRO A 779 1.82 42.82 -20.34
C PRO A 779 2.72 41.80 -21.04
N HIS A 780 2.98 40.66 -20.41
CA HIS A 780 3.93 39.68 -20.92
C HIS A 780 3.58 39.17 -22.33
N SER A 781 2.29 38.91 -22.59
CA SER A 781 1.76 38.46 -23.88
C SER A 781 2.06 39.40 -25.05
N GLN A 782 2.26 40.69 -24.79
CA GLN A 782 2.55 41.70 -25.80
C GLN A 782 4.05 41.96 -25.98
N ARG A 783 4.92 41.31 -25.19
CA ARG A 783 6.38 41.49 -25.27
C ARG A 783 6.97 40.66 -26.40
N PRO A 784 8.10 41.10 -27.00
CA PRO A 784 8.86 40.27 -27.93
C PRO A 784 9.32 38.96 -27.26
N ALA A 785 9.13 37.83 -27.95
CA ALA A 785 9.67 36.56 -27.49
C ALA A 785 11.21 36.59 -27.46
N ILE A 786 11.84 35.87 -26.53
CA ILE A 786 13.31 35.81 -26.38
C ILE A 786 14.02 35.26 -27.63
N THR A 787 13.30 34.53 -28.47
CA THR A 787 13.76 33.98 -29.77
C THR A 787 13.64 34.97 -30.93
N SER A 788 12.94 36.10 -30.76
CA SER A 788 12.68 37.06 -31.85
C SER A 788 13.81 38.07 -32.07
N PHE A 789 14.67 38.27 -31.07
CA PHE A 789 15.79 39.21 -31.13
C PHE A 789 17.07 38.60 -30.54
N ASP A 790 18.21 39.08 -31.00
CA ASP A 790 19.54 38.77 -30.48
C ASP A 790 20.19 40.01 -29.87
N LEU A 791 21.30 39.81 -29.16
CA LEU A 791 22.04 40.87 -28.49
C LEU A 791 23.39 41.07 -29.17
N GLU A 792 23.69 42.30 -29.57
CA GLU A 792 25.00 42.70 -30.10
C GLU A 792 25.76 43.53 -29.06
N LEU A 793 26.95 43.09 -28.69
CA LEU A 793 27.88 43.86 -27.88
C LEU A 793 28.65 44.83 -28.79
N ILE A 794 28.56 46.13 -28.49
CA ILE A 794 29.27 47.18 -29.21
C ILE A 794 30.59 47.46 -28.51
N CYS A 795 31.68 46.85 -28.99
CA CYS A 795 33.02 47.08 -28.47
C CYS A 795 33.74 48.18 -29.29
N PRO A 796 34.32 49.21 -28.64
CA PRO A 796 35.14 50.21 -29.32
C PRO A 796 36.37 49.63 -30.03
N SER A 797 36.89 48.49 -29.56
CA SER A 797 38.12 47.85 -30.04
C SER A 797 37.93 46.64 -30.96
N ARG A 798 36.78 45.96 -30.90
CA ARG A 798 36.51 44.68 -31.60
C ARG A 798 35.34 44.74 -32.59
N GLY A 799 34.69 45.89 -32.74
CA GLY A 799 33.48 46.03 -33.55
C GLY A 799 32.22 45.48 -32.85
N ARG A 800 31.20 45.12 -33.64
CA ARG A 800 29.94 44.55 -33.14
C ARG A 800 30.08 43.04 -33.02
N VAL A 801 29.80 42.48 -31.84
CA VAL A 801 29.89 41.04 -31.57
C VAL A 801 28.51 40.50 -31.20
N LEU A 802 28.01 39.52 -31.95
CA LEU A 802 26.74 38.86 -31.65
C LEU A 802 26.91 37.91 -30.44
N LEU A 803 26.04 38.03 -29.45
CA LEU A 803 26.05 37.23 -28.23
C LEU A 803 25.15 36.01 -28.39
N SER A 804 25.69 34.81 -28.15
CA SER A 804 24.93 33.56 -28.12
C SER A 804 25.24 32.73 -26.87
N ASP A 805 24.27 31.94 -26.40
CA ASP A 805 24.41 31.05 -25.23
C ASP A 805 25.37 29.89 -25.45
N TYR A 806 25.57 29.48 -26.71
CA TYR A 806 26.60 28.52 -27.08
C TYR A 806 27.11 28.87 -28.49
N SER A 807 28.37 28.54 -28.76
CA SER A 807 28.98 28.69 -30.08
C SER A 807 29.26 27.28 -30.60
N GLY A 808 28.69 26.91 -31.75
CA GLY A 808 28.78 25.55 -32.29
C GLY A 808 30.22 25.15 -32.59
N SER A 809 30.86 24.44 -31.66
CA SER A 809 32.00 23.52 -31.85
C SER A 809 32.57 23.14 -30.47
N ASN A 810 32.33 21.91 -30.02
CA ASN A 810 33.34 21.04 -29.36
C ASN A 810 32.70 19.72 -28.90
N SER A 811 32.67 18.73 -29.79
CA SER A 811 32.34 17.33 -29.46
C SER A 811 33.54 16.63 -28.81
N LEU A 812 33.97 17.09 -27.63
CA LEU A 812 35.06 16.45 -26.89
C LEU A 812 34.65 16.28 -25.41
N LYS A 813 34.09 15.09 -25.12
CA LYS A 813 33.89 14.47 -23.79
C LYS A 813 33.31 15.38 -22.68
N GLY A 814 32.01 15.65 -22.72
CA GLY A 814 31.26 16.21 -21.58
C GLY A 814 30.10 17.12 -21.99
N PRO A 815 29.24 17.56 -21.04
CA PRO A 815 28.22 18.56 -21.31
C PRO A 815 28.86 19.91 -21.65
N THR A 816 28.28 20.62 -22.62
CA THR A 816 28.76 21.93 -23.09
C THR A 816 28.41 23.02 -22.08
N LYS A 817 29.41 23.80 -21.64
CA LYS A 817 29.17 24.91 -20.71
C LYS A 817 28.54 26.10 -21.45
N LEU A 818 27.46 26.66 -20.90
CA LEU A 818 26.81 27.85 -21.45
C LEU A 818 27.68 29.11 -21.30
N ASN A 819 27.61 29.97 -22.31
CA ASN A 819 28.30 31.25 -22.34
C ASN A 819 27.63 32.25 -21.37
N THR A 820 28.44 32.91 -20.56
CA THR A 820 28.01 33.91 -19.57
C THR A 820 28.50 35.32 -19.95
N LEU A 821 28.01 36.36 -19.27
CA LEU A 821 28.52 37.72 -19.48
C LEU A 821 30.02 37.84 -19.21
N SER A 822 30.53 37.10 -18.21
CA SER A 822 31.96 36.99 -17.91
C SER A 822 32.77 36.33 -19.03
N HIS A 823 32.19 35.38 -19.79
CA HIS A 823 32.85 34.79 -20.96
C HIS A 823 33.13 35.86 -22.02
N TYR A 824 32.18 36.75 -22.29
CA TYR A 824 32.35 37.86 -23.24
C TYR A 824 33.10 39.06 -22.64
N SER A 825 33.57 38.97 -21.39
CA SER A 825 34.27 40.05 -20.68
C SER A 825 33.47 41.37 -20.63
N ILE A 826 32.16 41.27 -20.45
CA ILE A 826 31.26 42.44 -20.35
C ILE A 826 31.50 43.14 -19.01
N THR A 827 31.86 44.44 -19.06
CA THR A 827 32.12 45.29 -17.89
C THR A 827 31.02 46.33 -17.69
N ASN A 828 31.05 47.05 -16.56
CA ASN A 828 30.10 48.15 -16.30
C ASN A 828 30.06 49.17 -17.45
N ASN A 829 28.85 49.60 -17.80
CA ASN A 829 28.51 50.51 -18.89
C ASN A 829 28.85 50.01 -20.30
N SER A 830 28.99 48.70 -20.49
CA SER A 830 29.09 48.11 -21.84
C SER A 830 27.82 48.37 -22.64
N ARG A 831 27.97 48.75 -23.92
CA ARG A 831 26.84 49.04 -24.81
C ARG A 831 26.38 47.77 -25.51
N ILE A 832 25.10 47.44 -25.36
CA ILE A 832 24.45 46.28 -25.96
C ILE A 832 23.26 46.77 -26.79
N ALA A 833 23.13 46.32 -28.03
CA ALA A 833 21.98 46.62 -28.87
C ALA A 833 21.12 45.37 -29.07
N MET A 834 19.80 45.53 -28.99
CA MET A 834 18.87 44.52 -29.49
C MET A 834 18.83 44.58 -31.02
N VAL A 835 18.97 43.43 -31.67
CA VAL A 835 18.87 43.30 -33.13
C VAL A 835 17.85 42.22 -33.49
N PRO A 836 17.04 42.39 -34.55
CA PRO A 836 16.15 41.33 -35.03
C PRO A 836 16.94 40.06 -35.39
N SER A 837 16.42 38.88 -35.04
CA SER A 837 17.11 37.62 -35.35
C SER A 837 16.85 37.17 -36.80
N GLU A 838 17.89 37.10 -37.64
CA GLU A 838 17.76 36.69 -39.06
C GLU A 838 17.54 35.18 -39.27
N LYS A 839 17.89 34.35 -38.28
CA LYS A 839 17.74 32.89 -38.31
C LYS A 839 16.62 32.46 -37.36
N GLY A 840 15.38 32.64 -37.78
CA GLY A 840 14.22 32.17 -37.02
C GLY A 840 14.36 30.69 -36.61
N SER A 841 14.07 30.40 -35.34
CA SER A 841 13.80 29.06 -34.76
C SER A 841 14.91 27.97 -34.83
N SER A 842 15.84 28.00 -35.77
CA SER A 842 16.72 26.85 -36.09
C SER A 842 17.76 26.53 -35.00
N ASN A 843 18.40 27.54 -34.39
CA ASN A 843 19.39 27.33 -33.33
C ASN A 843 18.79 26.80 -32.00
N TYR A 844 17.46 26.86 -31.83
CA TYR A 844 16.75 26.35 -30.65
C TYR A 844 16.11 24.97 -30.86
N ARG A 845 16.02 24.49 -32.12
CA ARG A 845 15.42 23.17 -32.46
C ARG A 845 16.35 21.99 -32.16
N ASP A 846 17.67 22.18 -32.22
CA ASP A 846 18.65 21.11 -31.95
C ASP A 846 18.75 20.70 -30.47
N SER A 847 18.01 21.36 -29.56
CA SER A 847 17.97 21.06 -28.13
C SER A 847 16.89 20.05 -27.72
N LEU A 848 16.05 19.56 -28.63
CA LEU A 848 14.82 18.81 -28.30
C LEU A 848 14.70 17.39 -28.87
N ALA A 849 15.68 16.89 -29.64
CA ALA A 849 15.61 15.56 -30.22
C ALA A 849 16.32 14.49 -29.36
N ASP A 850 15.80 14.15 -28.16
CA ASP A 850 15.97 12.77 -27.62
C ASP A 850 15.16 12.38 -26.37
N SER A 851 14.10 13.10 -25.98
CA SER A 851 13.20 12.62 -24.92
C SER A 851 11.82 12.36 -25.49
N GLY A 852 11.40 11.10 -25.55
CA GLY A 852 10.08 10.63 -26.01
C GLY A 852 8.88 11.10 -25.17
N LYS A 853 8.83 12.39 -24.83
CA LYS A 853 7.66 13.11 -24.31
C LYS A 853 7.42 14.30 -25.24
N SER A 854 6.29 14.23 -25.94
CA SER A 854 5.64 15.28 -26.75
C SER A 854 6.51 16.49 -27.13
N SER A 855 6.99 16.44 -28.37
CA SER A 855 7.42 17.58 -29.18
C SER A 855 6.37 18.71 -29.11
N TRP A 856 6.85 19.96 -28.94
CA TRP A 856 6.12 21.24 -29.11
C TRP A 856 5.51 21.99 -27.90
N SER A 857 5.76 21.59 -26.64
CA SER A 857 5.47 22.47 -25.48
C SER A 857 6.53 23.57 -25.24
N SER A 858 7.53 23.67 -26.13
CA SER A 858 8.72 24.51 -25.94
C SER A 858 8.69 25.85 -26.68
N LEU A 859 7.63 26.17 -27.44
CA LEU A 859 7.54 27.42 -28.21
C LEU A 859 7.08 28.63 -27.39
N ASP A 860 6.36 28.43 -26.28
CA ASP A 860 5.86 29.51 -25.38
C ASP A 860 6.64 29.65 -24.07
N ARG A 861 7.80 28.98 -23.98
CA ARG A 861 8.73 29.22 -22.86
C ARG A 861 9.60 30.41 -23.20
N SER A 862 9.51 31.45 -22.36
CA SER A 862 10.42 32.59 -22.38
C SER A 862 11.89 32.14 -22.24
N SER A 863 12.16 31.00 -21.60
CA SER A 863 13.53 30.47 -21.44
C SER A 863 13.78 29.17 -22.23
N PRO A 864 14.92 29.02 -22.92
CA PRO A 864 15.34 27.73 -23.48
C PRO A 864 15.41 26.63 -22.41
N VAL A 865 14.87 25.46 -22.71
CA VAL A 865 15.08 24.25 -21.89
C VAL A 865 16.37 23.60 -22.34
N TYR A 866 17.38 23.64 -21.46
CA TYR A 866 18.67 23.00 -21.68
C TYR A 866 18.65 21.57 -21.11
N PRO A 867 18.84 20.52 -21.93
CA PRO A 867 18.92 19.16 -21.42
C PRO A 867 20.10 19.00 -20.43
N PRO A 868 19.87 18.51 -19.19
CA PRO A 868 20.90 18.40 -18.16
C PRO A 868 22.03 17.43 -18.52
N GLY A 869 21.82 16.54 -19.50
CA GLY A 869 22.85 15.64 -20.03
C GLY A 869 23.75 16.27 -21.11
N ARG A 870 23.34 17.38 -21.74
CA ARG A 870 24.04 18.00 -22.88
C ARG A 870 24.65 19.35 -22.55
N PHE A 871 24.05 20.12 -21.64
CA PHE A 871 24.52 21.44 -21.26
C PHE A 871 24.70 21.55 -19.74
N CYS A 872 25.66 22.38 -19.32
CA CYS A 872 25.85 22.76 -17.92
C CYS A 872 26.06 24.28 -17.81
N HIS A 873 25.70 24.87 -16.68
CA HIS A 873 25.93 26.31 -16.45
C HIS A 873 26.77 26.53 -15.19
N LEU A 874 26.13 26.54 -14.02
CA LEU A 874 26.81 26.65 -12.74
C LEU A 874 27.17 25.23 -12.26
N ASN A 875 26.18 24.34 -12.15
CA ASN A 875 26.39 22.96 -11.71
C ASN A 875 27.10 22.09 -12.76
N SER A 876 28.28 21.53 -12.46
CA SER A 876 29.00 20.60 -13.35
C SER A 876 28.89 19.13 -12.92
N PRO A 877 28.45 18.20 -13.79
CA PRO A 877 28.38 16.77 -13.46
C PRO A 877 29.75 16.06 -13.44
N SER A 878 30.84 16.72 -13.80
CA SER A 878 32.18 16.10 -13.87
C SER A 878 32.90 15.97 -12.52
N ARG A 879 32.30 16.45 -11.42
CA ARG A 879 32.89 16.33 -10.07
C ARG A 879 32.48 15.08 -9.30
N THR A 880 31.51 14.31 -9.79
CA THR A 880 31.09 13.04 -9.18
C THR A 880 31.89 11.82 -9.67
N LEU A 881 32.75 11.96 -10.70
CA LEU A 881 33.56 10.87 -11.26
C LEU A 881 35.06 10.88 -10.87
N THR A 882 35.47 11.74 -9.93
CA THR A 882 36.82 11.69 -9.33
C THR A 882 36.77 11.65 -7.81
N MET A 883 36.04 10.66 -7.27
CA MET A 883 36.19 10.20 -5.88
C MET A 883 36.58 8.72 -5.78
N GLU A 884 37.11 8.12 -6.84
CA GLU A 884 37.95 6.92 -6.70
C GLU A 884 39.42 7.33 -6.65
N LYS A 885 39.95 7.46 -5.43
CA LYS A 885 41.33 7.78 -4.99
C LYS A 885 41.47 9.13 -4.26
N LYS A 886 40.87 9.21 -3.07
CA LYS A 886 41.54 9.86 -1.92
C LYS A 886 41.21 9.09 -0.64
N LYS A 887 42.26 8.49 -0.06
CA LYS A 887 42.27 7.77 1.22
C LYS A 887 41.75 8.67 2.36
N LYS A 888 40.93 8.08 3.23
CA LYS A 888 40.65 8.43 4.64
C LYS A 888 40.56 9.93 4.96
N ILE A 889 39.33 10.45 4.93
CA ILE A 889 38.90 11.58 5.77
C ILE A 889 37.56 11.17 6.40
N ASP A 890 37.44 11.43 7.70
CA ASP A 890 36.39 11.00 8.64
C ASP A 890 34.95 10.92 8.11
N GLU A 891 34.29 9.82 8.46
CA GLU A 891 32.83 9.65 8.50
C GLU A 891 32.24 10.45 9.68
N SER A 892 32.34 11.78 9.62
CA SER A 892 31.64 12.67 10.56
C SER A 892 31.26 14.01 9.93
N ILE A 893 30.73 14.00 8.71
CA ILE A 893 29.99 15.16 8.20
C ILE A 893 28.50 14.94 8.57
N PRO A 894 27.95 15.71 9.52
CA PRO A 894 26.55 15.61 9.85
C PRO A 894 25.70 16.02 8.64
N LYS A 895 24.58 15.34 8.43
CA LYS A 895 23.46 15.80 7.57
C LYS A 895 22.74 17.01 8.20
N SER A 896 23.48 17.94 8.81
CA SER A 896 22.98 19.27 9.12
C SER A 896 23.30 20.17 7.93
N ILE A 897 22.29 20.89 7.47
CA ILE A 897 22.46 21.95 6.48
C ILE A 897 23.58 22.87 7.02
N PRO A 898 24.69 23.08 6.29
CA PRO A 898 25.69 24.05 6.70
C PRO A 898 25.00 25.39 7.01
N GLU A 899 25.27 25.99 8.16
CA GLU A 899 24.57 27.18 8.69
C GLU A 899 24.45 28.34 7.67
N VAL A 900 25.41 28.41 6.74
CA VAL A 900 25.46 29.37 5.61
C VAL A 900 24.30 29.22 4.62
N TYR A 901 23.73 28.03 4.45
CA TYR A 901 22.60 27.78 3.55
C TYR A 901 21.26 28.03 4.21
N LEU A 902 21.15 27.71 5.50
CA LEU A 902 19.95 28.00 6.30
C LEU A 902 19.73 29.52 6.42
N THR A 903 20.81 30.28 6.63
CA THR A 903 20.76 31.76 6.66
C THR A 903 20.28 32.34 5.32
N ARG A 904 20.64 31.78 4.16
CA ARG A 904 20.11 32.20 2.84
C ARG A 904 18.62 31.93 2.68
N LEU A 905 18.15 30.76 3.13
CA LEU A 905 16.72 30.40 3.12
C LEU A 905 15.92 31.32 4.03
N LEU A 906 16.41 31.58 5.25
CA LEU A 906 15.78 32.50 6.20
C LEU A 906 15.75 33.94 5.70
N THR A 907 16.83 34.39 5.04
CA THR A 907 16.90 35.73 4.46
C THR A 907 15.91 35.89 3.31
N SER A 908 15.85 34.89 2.42
CA SER A 908 14.89 34.87 1.31
C SER A 908 13.46 34.83 1.84
N LYS A 909 13.17 33.97 2.82
CA LYS A 909 11.86 33.88 3.49
C LYS A 909 11.46 35.20 4.14
N GLY A 910 12.34 35.80 4.94
CA GLY A 910 12.07 37.07 5.61
C GLY A 910 11.81 38.24 4.66
N THR A 911 12.41 38.22 3.47
CA THR A 911 12.22 39.25 2.44
C THR A 911 10.86 39.15 1.75
N VAL A 912 10.35 37.93 1.50
CA VAL A 912 9.07 37.73 0.80
C VAL A 912 7.88 37.46 1.75
N GLN A 913 8.14 37.38 3.06
CA GLN A 913 7.18 36.95 4.07
C GLN A 913 5.85 37.73 4.03
N LYS A 914 5.90 39.06 3.96
CA LYS A 914 4.69 39.91 3.92
C LYS A 914 3.79 39.57 2.73
N TYR A 915 4.36 39.42 1.53
CA TYR A 915 3.61 39.12 0.32
C TYR A 915 2.97 37.72 0.36
N ILE A 916 3.64 36.76 1.02
CA ILE A 916 3.06 35.42 1.25
C ILE A 916 1.89 35.53 2.23
N GLU A 917 2.05 36.24 3.34
CA GLU A 917 0.99 36.45 4.33
C GLU A 917 -0.23 37.15 3.70
N ASP A 918 -0.03 38.28 3.01
CA ASP A 918 -1.10 39.03 2.35
C ASP A 918 -1.88 38.16 1.34
N PHE A 919 -1.19 37.29 0.59
CA PHE A 919 -1.83 36.34 -0.32
C PHE A 919 -2.60 35.26 0.43
N LEU A 920 -2.01 34.60 1.43
CA LEU A 920 -2.68 33.54 2.19
C LEU A 920 -3.91 34.07 2.94
N GLU A 921 -3.83 35.28 3.49
CA GLU A 921 -4.95 35.95 4.16
C GLU A 921 -6.08 36.30 3.19
N SER A 922 -5.76 36.67 1.94
CA SER A 922 -6.75 36.92 0.88
C SER A 922 -7.50 35.63 0.46
N VAL A 923 -6.82 34.48 0.43
CA VAL A 923 -7.42 33.16 0.15
C VAL A 923 -8.36 32.72 1.27
N LEU A 924 -8.12 33.19 2.50
CA LEU A 924 -8.94 32.96 3.69
C LEU A 924 -10.10 33.97 3.85
N PHE A 925 -10.27 34.91 2.92
CA PHE A 925 -11.29 35.96 2.98
C PHE A 925 -11.31 36.66 4.36
N LEU A 926 -10.14 37.09 4.84
CA LEU A 926 -10.05 37.84 6.11
C LEU A 926 -10.44 39.31 5.96
N GLU A 927 -10.23 39.87 4.76
CA GLU A 927 -10.51 41.27 4.44
C GLU A 927 -11.95 41.51 3.91
N SER A 928 -12.69 40.45 3.54
CA SER A 928 -14.07 40.55 3.04
C SER A 928 -15.08 39.90 4.00
N SER A 929 -16.25 40.52 4.12
CA SER A 929 -17.40 39.97 4.87
C SER A 929 -18.37 39.17 3.98
N ILE A 930 -18.17 39.23 2.66
CA ILE A 930 -19.01 38.60 1.63
C ILE A 930 -18.21 37.45 1.01
N TYR A 931 -18.83 36.26 0.97
CA TYR A 931 -18.27 35.06 0.34
C TYR A 931 -19.06 34.71 -0.93
N PRO A 932 -18.45 34.06 -1.93
CA PRO A 932 -19.16 33.66 -3.14
C PRO A 932 -20.34 32.73 -2.85
N PRO A 933 -21.57 33.02 -3.32
CA PRO A 933 -22.76 32.18 -3.11
C PRO A 933 -22.56 30.73 -3.58
N ILE A 934 -21.84 30.55 -4.70
CA ILE A 934 -21.51 29.24 -5.25
C ILE A 934 -20.66 28.41 -4.27
N LEU A 935 -19.71 29.04 -3.57
CA LEU A 935 -18.86 28.37 -2.59
C LEU A 935 -19.69 27.88 -1.39
N LYS A 936 -20.62 28.71 -0.90
CA LYS A 936 -21.60 28.32 0.14
C LYS A 936 -22.44 27.13 -0.32
N ARG A 937 -23.01 27.21 -1.53
CA ARG A 937 -23.88 26.15 -2.07
C ARG A 937 -23.17 24.79 -2.20
N VAL A 938 -21.92 24.79 -2.67
CA VAL A 938 -21.12 23.55 -2.79
C VAL A 938 -20.78 22.98 -1.41
N PHE A 939 -20.42 23.83 -0.45
CA PHE A 939 -20.12 23.38 0.91
C PHE A 939 -21.36 22.87 1.66
N ASP A 940 -22.52 23.44 1.42
CA ASP A 940 -23.79 22.94 1.96
C ASP A 940 -24.17 21.60 1.33
N LEU A 941 -23.98 21.45 0.02
CA LEU A 941 -24.21 20.18 -0.67
C LEU A 941 -23.34 19.05 -0.10
N LEU A 942 -22.07 19.32 0.21
CA LEU A 942 -21.20 18.33 0.86
C LEU A 942 -21.71 17.94 2.26
N GLU A 943 -22.26 18.88 3.03
CA GLU A 943 -22.88 18.58 4.34
C GLU A 943 -24.20 17.79 4.19
N GLU A 944 -25.05 18.16 3.22
CA GLU A 944 -26.32 17.48 2.94
C GLU A 944 -26.07 16.02 2.51
N GLU A 945 -25.13 15.77 1.60
CA GLU A 945 -24.81 14.42 1.14
C GLU A 945 -24.12 13.58 2.20
N ALA A 946 -23.27 14.18 3.04
CA ALA A 946 -22.72 13.50 4.20
C ALA A 946 -23.83 13.03 5.16
N ALA A 947 -24.80 13.91 5.46
CA ALA A 947 -25.94 13.58 6.32
C ALA A 947 -26.83 12.49 5.70
N ARG A 948 -27.12 12.56 4.38
CA ARG A 948 -27.92 11.55 3.67
C ARG A 948 -27.30 10.16 3.67
N ASN A 949 -25.97 10.07 3.60
CA ASN A 949 -25.24 8.79 3.57
C ASN A 949 -24.79 8.32 4.97
N GLY A 950 -25.28 8.92 6.06
CA GLY A 950 -25.02 8.48 7.43
C GLY A 950 -23.64 8.84 7.98
N VAL A 951 -22.94 9.82 7.40
CA VAL A 951 -21.63 10.28 7.88
C VAL A 951 -21.82 11.29 9.02
N SER A 952 -21.53 10.88 10.25
CA SER A 952 -21.69 11.72 11.46
C SER A 952 -20.46 12.54 11.83
N ASP A 953 -19.29 12.22 11.26
CA ASP A 953 -18.02 12.88 11.58
C ASP A 953 -17.90 14.25 10.89
N HIS A 954 -17.91 15.32 11.69
CA HIS A 954 -17.79 16.69 11.20
C HIS A 954 -16.38 17.00 10.66
N GLN A 955 -15.33 16.39 11.22
CA GLN A 955 -13.96 16.62 10.77
C GLN A 955 -13.73 16.05 9.37
N LEU A 956 -14.30 14.88 9.08
CA LEU A 956 -14.25 14.27 7.75
C LEU A 956 -14.89 15.16 6.67
N VAL A 957 -16.06 15.75 6.96
CA VAL A 957 -16.73 16.66 6.02
C VAL A 957 -15.94 17.96 5.84
N GLN A 958 -15.33 18.48 6.90
CA GLN A 958 -14.40 19.62 6.80
C GLN A 958 -13.17 19.26 5.94
N GLN A 959 -12.68 18.02 6.01
CA GLN A 959 -11.60 17.54 5.15
C GLN A 959 -12.01 17.48 3.68
N TRP A 960 -13.24 17.08 3.36
CA TRP A 960 -13.75 17.14 1.98
C TRP A 960 -13.76 18.57 1.43
N LYS A 961 -14.23 19.53 2.23
CA LYS A 961 -14.24 20.96 1.86
C LYS A 961 -12.82 21.49 1.64
N SER A 962 -11.89 21.15 2.54
CA SER A 962 -10.47 21.49 2.43
C SER A 962 -9.84 20.91 1.16
N ASN A 963 -10.02 19.62 0.91
CA ASN A 963 -9.47 18.96 -0.26
C ASN A 963 -10.02 19.57 -1.57
N LEU A 964 -11.34 19.83 -1.63
CA LEU A 964 -11.95 20.40 -2.83
C LEU A 964 -11.55 21.86 -3.07
N TYR A 965 -11.53 22.71 -2.03
CA TYR A 965 -11.21 24.13 -2.20
C TYR A 965 -9.69 24.36 -2.32
N VAL A 966 -8.89 23.73 -1.46
CA VAL A 966 -7.46 23.98 -1.37
C VAL A 966 -6.69 23.14 -2.37
N LEU A 967 -6.84 21.80 -2.35
CA LEU A 967 -6.03 20.92 -3.20
C LEU A 967 -6.44 20.99 -4.67
N ARG A 968 -7.73 21.18 -4.97
CA ARG A 968 -8.24 21.13 -6.35
C ARG A 968 -8.34 22.49 -7.03
N VAL A 969 -8.54 23.58 -6.30
CA VAL A 969 -8.59 24.93 -6.89
C VAL A 969 -7.27 25.65 -6.64
N TRP A 970 -6.97 25.99 -5.38
CA TRP A 970 -5.83 26.87 -5.09
C TRP A 970 -4.46 26.28 -5.37
N VAL A 971 -4.19 25.03 -5.00
CA VAL A 971 -2.89 24.39 -5.29
C VAL A 971 -2.64 24.28 -6.79
N HIS A 972 -3.70 24.07 -7.58
CA HIS A 972 -3.61 24.05 -9.05
C HIS A 972 -3.30 25.43 -9.62
N LEU A 973 -4.02 26.47 -9.18
CA LEU A 973 -3.76 27.86 -9.60
C LEU A 973 -2.37 28.37 -9.17
N ILE A 974 -1.91 28.02 -7.96
CA ILE A 974 -0.59 28.47 -7.43
C ILE A 974 0.56 27.83 -8.21
N LYS A 975 0.45 26.54 -8.55
CA LYS A 975 1.50 25.84 -9.31
C LYS A 975 1.53 26.26 -10.78
N ASN A 976 0.40 26.73 -11.30
CA ASN A 976 0.23 27.11 -12.70
C ASN A 976 -0.18 28.59 -12.81
N PRO A 977 0.72 29.54 -12.49
CA PRO A 977 0.41 30.96 -12.43
C PRO A 977 -0.16 31.51 -13.75
N LYS A 978 0.25 30.94 -14.89
CA LYS A 978 -0.21 31.32 -16.22
C LYS A 978 -1.72 31.22 -16.40
N ILE A 979 -2.40 30.35 -15.66
CA ILE A 979 -3.85 30.19 -15.78
C ILE A 979 -4.56 31.50 -15.44
N LEU A 980 -4.10 32.18 -14.37
CA LEU A 980 -4.73 33.40 -13.85
C LEU A 980 -3.98 34.68 -14.23
N LEU A 981 -2.65 34.60 -14.43
CA LEU A 981 -1.77 35.74 -14.63
C LEU A 981 -1.09 35.69 -16.00
N ASP A 982 -0.91 36.85 -16.63
CA ASP A 982 -0.10 37.02 -17.84
C ASP A 982 1.39 37.09 -17.50
N VAL A 983 1.97 35.93 -17.16
CA VAL A 983 3.36 35.80 -16.71
C VAL A 983 4.13 34.73 -17.47
N SER A 984 5.46 34.89 -17.50
CA SER A 984 6.37 33.95 -18.14
C SER A 984 6.59 32.69 -17.28
N GLU A 985 6.70 31.51 -17.91
CA GLU A 985 7.10 30.28 -17.21
C GLU A 985 8.58 30.36 -16.80
N SER A 986 8.87 30.11 -15.52
CA SER A 986 10.23 30.14 -14.98
C SER A 986 10.51 28.90 -14.15
N ILE A 987 11.53 28.13 -14.56
CA ILE A 987 11.96 26.88 -13.92
C ILE A 987 12.40 27.12 -12.46
N SER A 988 12.91 28.32 -12.15
CA SER A 988 13.34 28.68 -10.81
C SER A 988 12.16 29.01 -9.87
N GLN A 989 11.02 29.44 -10.42
CA GLN A 989 9.85 29.80 -9.62
C GLN A 989 8.97 28.61 -9.24
N ASP A 990 8.95 27.53 -10.03
CA ASP A 990 8.18 26.30 -9.73
C ASP A 990 8.47 25.78 -8.31
N GLY A 991 9.75 25.76 -7.93
CA GLY A 991 10.16 25.37 -6.58
C GLY A 991 9.64 26.29 -5.48
N ASN A 992 9.63 27.60 -5.69
CA ASN A 992 9.13 28.58 -4.71
C ASN A 992 7.60 28.49 -4.57
N LEU A 993 6.88 28.44 -5.70
CA LEU A 993 5.42 28.33 -5.72
C LEU A 993 4.94 27.01 -5.11
N SER A 994 5.67 25.90 -5.30
CA SER A 994 5.37 24.65 -4.61
C SER A 994 5.52 24.73 -3.09
N VAL A 995 6.43 25.57 -2.57
CA VAL A 995 6.54 25.81 -1.12
C VAL A 995 5.34 26.61 -0.62
N VAL A 996 4.93 27.66 -1.34
CA VAL A 996 3.73 28.44 -1.00
C VAL A 996 2.47 27.57 -1.01
N ALA A 997 2.29 26.74 -2.03
CA ALA A 997 1.18 25.80 -2.12
C ALA A 997 1.18 24.80 -0.96
N GLN A 998 2.35 24.26 -0.58
CA GLN A 998 2.45 23.35 0.56
C GLN A 998 2.12 24.04 1.88
N THR A 999 2.57 25.28 2.08
CA THR A 999 2.24 26.09 3.27
C THR A 999 0.72 26.30 3.38
N LEU A 1000 0.04 26.61 2.27
CA LEU A 1000 -1.41 26.74 2.23
C LEU A 1000 -2.10 25.42 2.61
N VAL A 1001 -1.64 24.27 2.11
CA VAL A 1001 -2.17 22.95 2.49
C VAL A 1001 -1.98 22.67 3.97
N ASP A 1002 -0.80 23.00 4.52
CA ASP A 1002 -0.49 22.79 5.93
C ASP A 1002 -1.33 23.71 6.86
N CYS A 1003 -1.76 24.89 6.39
CA CYS A 1003 -2.72 25.75 7.10
C CYS A 1003 -4.08 25.07 7.28
N PHE A 1004 -4.57 24.33 6.26
CA PHE A 1004 -5.87 23.65 6.29
C PHE A 1004 -5.80 22.18 6.77
N SER A 1005 -4.67 21.78 7.35
CA SER A 1005 -4.47 20.43 7.92
C SER A 1005 -5.04 20.34 9.34
N PHE A 1006 -5.78 19.25 9.63
CA PHE A 1006 -6.37 18.97 10.94
C PHE A 1006 -5.40 18.33 11.94
N SER A 1007 -4.32 17.69 11.46
CA SER A 1007 -3.31 17.10 12.34
C SER A 1007 -2.31 18.16 12.80
N GLU A 1008 -2.13 18.31 14.12
CA GLU A 1008 -0.95 18.99 14.66
C GLU A 1008 0.28 18.12 14.41
N GLN A 1009 1.12 18.56 13.47
CA GLN A 1009 2.33 17.85 13.11
C GLN A 1009 3.46 18.26 14.06
N SER A 1010 4.08 17.28 14.72
CA SER A 1010 5.29 17.50 15.51
C SER A 1010 6.43 17.92 14.59
N LEU A 1011 6.94 19.13 14.80
CA LEU A 1011 8.10 19.64 14.08
C LEU A 1011 9.37 19.04 14.71
N GLY A 1012 10.17 18.36 13.91
CA GLY A 1012 11.42 17.74 14.34
C GLY A 1012 12.54 17.98 13.33
N ALA A 1013 13.75 17.49 13.65
CA ALA A 1013 14.92 17.64 12.78
C ALA A 1013 14.76 16.96 11.39
N HIS A 1014 13.80 16.03 11.26
CA HIS A 1014 13.48 15.33 10.01
C HIS A 1014 12.31 15.94 9.25
N SER A 1015 11.68 17.01 9.76
CA SER A 1015 10.63 17.71 9.04
C SER A 1015 11.20 18.42 7.81
N PRO A 1016 10.48 18.45 6.67
CA PRO A 1016 10.92 19.17 5.48
C PRO A 1016 11.23 20.64 5.79
N SER A 1017 12.31 21.19 5.22
CA SER A 1017 12.73 22.57 5.50
C SER A 1017 11.64 23.60 5.18
N SER A 1018 10.80 23.37 4.16
CA SER A 1018 9.65 24.24 3.86
C SER A 1018 8.66 24.33 5.03
N ARG A 1019 8.43 23.23 5.75
CA ARG A 1019 7.55 23.20 6.93
C ARG A 1019 8.18 23.89 8.13
N LEU A 1020 9.48 23.72 8.33
CA LEU A 1020 10.21 24.41 9.41
C LEU A 1020 10.26 25.93 9.18
N LEU A 1021 10.46 26.36 7.92
CA LEU A 1021 10.54 27.77 7.55
C LEU A 1021 9.24 28.55 7.80
N PHE A 1022 8.08 27.92 7.59
CA PHE A 1022 6.75 28.55 7.70
C PHE A 1022 5.91 28.05 8.89
N ALA A 1023 6.52 27.31 9.83
CA ALA A 1023 5.84 26.74 10.98
C ALA A 1023 5.05 27.77 11.82
N LYS A 1024 5.64 28.96 12.01
CA LYS A 1024 5.03 30.04 12.79
C LYS A 1024 3.79 30.63 12.10
N GLU A 1025 3.89 30.84 10.80
CA GLU A 1025 2.78 31.35 9.98
C GLU A 1025 1.64 30.33 9.91
N VAL A 1026 1.96 29.04 9.74
CA VAL A 1026 0.97 27.96 9.75
C VAL A 1026 0.26 27.90 11.11
N ALA A 1027 0.98 28.00 12.23
CA ALA A 1027 0.37 28.01 13.56
C ALA A 1027 -0.58 29.21 13.78
N ARG A 1028 -0.27 30.37 13.21
CA ARG A 1028 -1.14 31.57 13.24
C ARG A 1028 -2.39 31.40 12.36
N LEU A 1029 -2.22 30.91 11.14
CA LEU A 1029 -3.29 30.86 10.13
C LEU A 1029 -4.21 29.64 10.25
N ARG A 1030 -3.74 28.53 10.84
CA ARG A 1030 -4.55 27.32 11.05
C ARG A 1030 -5.88 27.56 11.79
N PRO A 1031 -5.92 28.24 12.96
CA PRO A 1031 -7.20 28.52 13.61
C PRO A 1031 -8.15 29.37 12.75
N LEU A 1032 -7.61 30.31 11.96
CA LEU A 1032 -8.37 31.15 11.03
C LEU A 1032 -8.93 30.36 9.84
N SER A 1033 -8.18 29.35 9.36
CA SER A 1033 -8.64 28.45 8.29
C SER A 1033 -9.80 27.55 8.73
N SER A 1034 -9.77 27.05 9.98
CA SER A 1034 -10.90 26.32 10.55
C SER A 1034 -12.12 27.23 10.73
N ASP A 1035 -11.88 28.50 11.09
CA ASP A 1035 -12.94 29.48 11.22
C ASP A 1035 -13.59 29.87 9.89
N LEU A 1036 -12.86 29.86 8.75
CA LEU A 1036 -13.44 30.11 7.42
C LEU A 1036 -14.65 29.20 7.14
N PHE A 1037 -14.52 27.89 7.34
CA PHE A 1037 -15.63 26.96 7.10
C PHE A 1037 -16.79 27.21 8.05
N ARG A 1038 -16.51 27.64 9.29
CA ARG A 1038 -17.53 28.02 10.28
C ARG A 1038 -18.25 29.31 9.88
N ARG A 1039 -17.52 30.33 9.41
CA ARG A 1039 -18.08 31.61 8.94
C ARG A 1039 -18.95 31.43 7.72
N ILE A 1040 -18.52 30.64 6.74
CA ILE A 1040 -19.33 30.30 5.56
C ILE A 1040 -20.58 29.54 5.98
N ARG A 1041 -20.47 28.53 6.85
CA ARG A 1041 -21.64 27.74 7.32
C ARG A 1041 -22.69 28.59 8.04
N ARG A 1042 -22.29 29.63 8.77
CA ARG A 1042 -23.19 30.55 9.50
C ARG A 1042 -24.00 31.46 8.58
N GLN A 1043 -23.63 31.60 7.31
CA GLN A 1043 -24.43 32.38 6.37
C GLN A 1043 -25.78 31.70 6.11
N PRO A 1044 -26.84 32.49 5.84
CA PRO A 1044 -28.12 31.93 5.44
C PRO A 1044 -27.95 31.02 4.20
N PRO A 1045 -28.77 29.97 4.07
CA PRO A 1045 -28.77 29.13 2.88
C PRO A 1045 -29.05 29.99 1.65
N VAL A 1046 -28.29 29.74 0.57
CA VAL A 1046 -28.43 30.46 -0.70
C VAL A 1046 -29.76 30.05 -1.35
N SER A 1047 -30.60 31.04 -1.68
CA SER A 1047 -31.86 30.77 -2.40
C SER A 1047 -31.58 30.26 -3.80
N GLU A 1048 -32.49 29.48 -4.39
CA GLU A 1048 -32.32 29.03 -5.78
C GLU A 1048 -32.25 30.21 -6.76
N GLU A 1049 -32.98 31.30 -6.49
CA GLU A 1049 -32.93 32.53 -7.28
C GLU A 1049 -31.53 33.16 -7.31
N THR A 1050 -30.93 33.38 -6.13
CA THR A 1050 -29.57 33.97 -6.03
C THR A 1050 -28.48 33.07 -6.61
N PHE A 1051 -28.66 31.75 -6.51
CA PHE A 1051 -27.77 30.78 -7.14
C PHE A 1051 -27.87 30.86 -8.67
N VAL A 1052 -29.09 30.91 -9.22
CA VAL A 1052 -29.32 31.02 -10.67
C VAL A 1052 -28.83 32.36 -11.21
N GLU A 1053 -29.01 33.46 -10.48
CA GLU A 1053 -28.42 34.77 -10.83
C GLU A 1053 -26.91 34.70 -10.96
N SER A 1054 -26.22 34.12 -9.95
CA SER A 1054 -24.76 33.95 -10.00
C SER A 1054 -24.30 33.07 -11.18
N LEU A 1055 -25.08 32.05 -11.53
CA LEU A 1055 -24.79 31.21 -12.71
C LEU A 1055 -25.03 31.95 -14.03
N ASN A 1056 -26.03 32.83 -14.09
CA ASN A 1056 -26.32 33.64 -15.26
C ASN A 1056 -25.22 34.67 -15.54
N ASP A 1057 -24.62 35.24 -14.49
CA ASP A 1057 -23.48 36.14 -14.63
C ASP A 1057 -22.30 35.43 -15.29
N VAL A 1058 -21.92 34.24 -14.79
CA VAL A 1058 -20.88 33.40 -15.40
C VAL A 1058 -21.28 32.94 -16.81
N ALA A 1059 -22.56 32.62 -17.04
CA ALA A 1059 -23.06 32.21 -18.35
C ALA A 1059 -22.98 33.34 -19.38
N ASN A 1060 -23.14 34.60 -18.98
CA ASN A 1060 -23.01 35.76 -19.85
C ASN A 1060 -21.55 35.92 -20.30
N ASP A 1061 -20.58 35.79 -19.40
CA ASP A 1061 -19.15 35.83 -19.73
C ASP A 1061 -18.74 34.67 -20.65
N LEU A 1062 -19.42 33.52 -20.57
CA LEU A 1062 -19.20 32.36 -21.42
C LEU A 1062 -19.79 32.49 -22.83
N ARG A 1063 -20.77 33.37 -23.08
CA ARG A 1063 -21.39 33.52 -24.42
C ARG A 1063 -20.36 33.91 -25.48
N ASP A 1064 -19.34 34.67 -25.09
CA ASP A 1064 -18.27 35.10 -26.00
C ASP A 1064 -17.22 33.99 -26.27
N CYS A 1065 -17.25 32.89 -25.49
CA CYS A 1065 -16.24 31.82 -25.51
C CYS A 1065 -16.70 30.51 -26.18
N THR A 1066 -17.99 30.33 -26.47
CA THR A 1066 -18.64 29.00 -26.63
C THR A 1066 -18.55 28.35 -28.03
N ARG A 1067 -17.59 28.71 -28.87
CA ARG A 1067 -17.42 28.10 -30.22
C ARG A 1067 -16.28 27.09 -30.30
N SER A 1068 -16.40 25.97 -29.59
CA SER A 1068 -15.49 24.82 -29.75
C SER A 1068 -16.22 23.60 -30.32
N THR A 1069 -16.51 23.64 -31.62
CA THR A 1069 -16.89 22.45 -32.40
C THR A 1069 -15.78 21.38 -32.38
N VAL A 1070 -14.54 21.80 -32.11
CA VAL A 1070 -13.36 20.94 -31.95
C VAL A 1070 -13.50 20.02 -30.73
N ALA A 1071 -13.86 20.56 -29.55
CA ALA A 1071 -14.05 19.72 -28.35
C ALA A 1071 -15.17 18.69 -28.54
N LEU A 1072 -16.26 19.08 -29.23
CA LEU A 1072 -17.35 18.17 -29.56
C LEU A 1072 -16.89 17.05 -30.50
N SER A 1073 -16.05 17.38 -31.50
CA SER A 1073 -15.50 16.38 -32.42
C SER A 1073 -14.53 15.42 -31.76
N GLU A 1074 -13.70 15.89 -30.82
CA GLU A 1074 -12.76 15.03 -30.08
C GLU A 1074 -13.47 14.14 -29.08
N LEU A 1075 -14.49 14.67 -28.39
CA LEU A 1075 -15.34 13.86 -27.53
C LEU A 1075 -16.06 12.76 -28.34
N LEU A 1076 -16.53 13.08 -29.55
CA LEU A 1076 -17.12 12.10 -30.45
C LEU A 1076 -16.11 11.01 -30.85
N THR A 1077 -14.85 11.37 -31.09
CA THR A 1077 -13.77 10.40 -31.38
C THR A 1077 -13.54 9.45 -30.20
N TRP A 1078 -13.51 9.98 -28.98
CA TRP A 1078 -13.39 9.16 -27.76
C TRP A 1078 -14.59 8.21 -27.60
N VAL A 1079 -15.81 8.72 -27.79
CA VAL A 1079 -17.05 7.93 -27.74
C VAL A 1079 -17.08 6.83 -28.81
N ARG A 1080 -16.56 7.11 -30.01
CA ARG A 1080 -16.44 6.11 -31.08
C ARG A 1080 -15.46 4.99 -30.71
N GLY A 1081 -14.32 5.34 -30.11
CA GLY A 1081 -13.35 4.36 -29.62
C GLY A 1081 -13.90 3.41 -28.55
N ASN A 1082 -14.78 3.92 -27.68
CA ASN A 1082 -15.35 3.18 -26.55
C ASN A 1082 -16.82 2.73 -26.75
N GLY A 1083 -17.35 2.87 -27.96
CA GLY A 1083 -18.78 2.75 -28.23
C GLY A 1083 -19.40 1.38 -27.93
N VAL A 1084 -18.63 0.29 -27.99
CA VAL A 1084 -19.14 -1.07 -27.69
C VAL A 1084 -19.53 -1.19 -26.21
N ARG A 1085 -18.64 -0.74 -25.32
CA ARG A 1085 -18.87 -0.80 -23.86
C ARG A 1085 -19.97 0.17 -23.42
N LEU A 1086 -19.99 1.37 -24.00
CA LEU A 1086 -21.06 2.33 -23.77
C LEU A 1086 -22.45 1.76 -24.09
N ILE A 1087 -22.57 0.93 -25.14
CA ILE A 1087 -23.83 0.27 -25.51
C ILE A 1087 -24.18 -0.86 -24.52
N GLU A 1088 -23.19 -1.58 -23.99
CA GLU A 1088 -23.38 -2.60 -22.96
C GLU A 1088 -23.87 -1.95 -21.65
N ASP A 1089 -23.19 -0.90 -21.18
CA ASP A 1089 -23.57 -0.16 -19.96
C ASP A 1089 -24.96 0.49 -20.08
N LEU A 1090 -25.33 0.97 -21.27
CA LEU A 1090 -26.66 1.54 -21.54
C LEU A 1090 -27.77 0.48 -21.62
N ARG A 1091 -27.47 -0.79 -21.94
CA ARG A 1091 -28.47 -1.88 -21.98
C ARG A 1091 -28.94 -2.32 -20.60
N ASP A 1092 -28.09 -2.17 -19.59
CA ASP A 1092 -28.40 -2.54 -18.22
C ASP A 1092 -29.26 -1.50 -17.48
N CYS A 1093 -29.41 -0.29 -18.03
CA CYS A 1093 -30.30 0.75 -17.53
C CYS A 1093 -31.67 0.77 -18.25
N THR A 1094 -32.74 1.07 -17.50
CA THR A 1094 -34.18 1.00 -17.82
C THR A 1094 -34.64 1.43 -19.24
N ARG A 1095 -35.84 0.94 -19.67
CA ARG A 1095 -36.57 1.12 -20.96
C ARG A 1095 -36.41 2.41 -21.80
N SER A 1096 -35.96 3.55 -21.26
CA SER A 1096 -35.68 4.79 -22.03
C SER A 1096 -34.33 4.76 -22.78
N THR A 1097 -33.52 3.73 -22.56
CA THR A 1097 -32.17 3.53 -23.14
C THR A 1097 -32.17 2.95 -24.56
N VAL A 1098 -33.28 2.38 -25.02
CA VAL A 1098 -33.38 1.75 -26.35
C VAL A 1098 -33.17 2.77 -27.47
N ALA A 1099 -33.82 3.94 -27.40
CA ALA A 1099 -33.67 5.02 -28.39
C ALA A 1099 -32.26 5.62 -28.41
N LEU A 1100 -31.58 5.67 -27.26
CA LEU A 1100 -30.18 6.12 -27.14
C LEU A 1100 -29.22 5.10 -27.76
N SER A 1101 -29.47 3.80 -27.58
CA SER A 1101 -28.69 2.71 -28.18
C SER A 1101 -28.85 2.64 -29.70
N GLU A 1102 -30.05 2.94 -30.23
CA GLU A 1102 -30.32 3.04 -31.67
C GLU A 1102 -29.64 4.26 -32.31
N LEU A 1103 -29.61 5.41 -31.62
CA LEU A 1103 -28.87 6.59 -32.07
C LEU A 1103 -27.34 6.37 -32.04
N LEU A 1104 -26.80 5.70 -31.00
CA LEU A 1104 -25.38 5.36 -30.90
C LEU A 1104 -24.93 4.36 -31.98
N THR A 1105 -25.75 3.36 -32.28
CA THR A 1105 -25.49 2.40 -33.37
C THR A 1105 -25.53 3.08 -34.74
N TRP A 1106 -26.37 4.11 -34.92
CA TRP A 1106 -26.38 4.95 -36.13
C TRP A 1106 -25.13 5.85 -36.24
N VAL A 1107 -24.69 6.48 -35.14
CA VAL A 1107 -23.45 7.29 -35.09
C VAL A 1107 -22.19 6.46 -35.38
N ARG A 1108 -22.22 5.16 -35.04
CA ARG A 1108 -21.20 4.17 -35.41
C ARG A 1108 -21.30 3.72 -36.88
N GLY A 1109 -22.52 3.51 -37.38
CA GLY A 1109 -22.80 2.95 -38.72
C GLY A 1109 -22.32 3.82 -39.88
N ASN A 1110 -22.31 5.14 -39.76
CA ASN A 1110 -21.88 6.04 -40.83
C ASN A 1110 -20.36 6.22 -40.96
N GLY A 1111 -19.55 5.58 -40.12
CA GLY A 1111 -18.07 5.53 -40.29
C GLY A 1111 -17.58 4.33 -41.10
N VAL A 1112 -18.40 3.28 -41.27
CA VAL A 1112 -17.99 2.03 -41.94
C VAL A 1112 -18.10 2.12 -43.47
N ARG A 1113 -18.70 3.18 -44.02
CA ARG A 1113 -18.82 3.39 -45.49
C ARG A 1113 -17.78 4.34 -46.10
N LEU A 1114 -16.78 4.78 -45.34
CA LEU A 1114 -15.75 5.73 -45.81
C LEU A 1114 -14.31 5.22 -45.66
N ILE A 1115 -14.15 3.91 -45.40
CA ILE A 1115 -12.86 3.18 -45.53
C ILE A 1115 -13.04 2.05 -46.57
N GLU A 1116 -13.84 2.31 -47.60
CA GLU A 1116 -13.74 1.67 -48.92
C GLU A 1116 -13.38 2.73 -49.96
#